data_AF-A0A6G0EI76-F1
#
_entry.id   AF-A0A6G0EI76-F1
#
_cell.length_a   1.000
_cell.length_b   1.000
_cell.length_c   1.000
_cell.angle_alpha   90.00
_cell.angle_beta   90.00
_cell.angle_gamma   90.00
#
_symmetry.space_group_name_H-M   'P 1'
#
loop_
_entity.id
_entity.type
_entity.pdbx_description
1 polymer ?
#
loop_
_entity_poly.entity_id
_entity_poly.type
_entity_poly.pdbx_seq_one_letter_code
_entity_poly.pdbx_strand_id
1 'polypeptide(L)'
;MTAEDGEQTAEDEMRTAENGTQTAADGEQTAPADESDTVVLDRLSDVTDATVPNDDERPTDGVPTDASGVSLASFYDALEAEGRPVVTAQQVARRLDVTQADALDGLDALVDAGRVEKVNVETDPIVWYPTEWGKLAARERVVLFPKRRELVVDNPTQYTRARLSQFAHLVDTTGDREGRGRGYLYRIRQEDVWQAPFDDVRDLIAMLRSVVPERSPHLETWVEDQWKRAHQFRLYSHEEGYTVLEAATESLMGNVALQKLDDDQIYAPISDTEAWVRDESVAAIKRILYDAGYPVEDDRDLEEGEALDVSLHVELRDYQQDWVDRFLDQRAGVLVGPPGAGKTIAGIGALAAVGGETLILVPSRELARQWREELRSTTDLDDDQIGEYHGGQKEIQPVTIATYQTAGMDRHRSLFDSRRWGLIVYDEAHHIPSRVFQRSADLQSKHRLGLSATPIREDDKEAEIFTLIGPPIGTDWGKLFDAGYVQEPEVEIRYVGWEDDMARNEWASSDGRERHMLAAMNPAKVFEIRRLRARHPDSKTLVFVDYLDQGKEIASALDVPFVSGETRHHRREAYFEAFRDGDVETLVISRIGDEGIDLPNAELAIVASGLGGSRRQGSQRAGRTMRPAGSALVYVLATRGTSEEDFAQRQMQHLAGKGIQVREVNSSEPTDGGSAE
;
A
#
# COMPACT_ATOMS: atom_id res chain seq x y z
N MET A 1 -21.63 -57.36 -28.30
CA MET A 1 -20.72 -57.78 -27.21
C MET A 1 -21.28 -57.15 -25.94
N THR A 2 -21.58 -58.01 -24.99
CA THR A 2 -22.52 -57.87 -23.87
C THR A 2 -22.01 -57.01 -22.72
N ALA A 3 -22.99 -56.49 -21.97
CA ALA A 3 -22.94 -55.79 -20.69
C ALA A 3 -22.94 -56.78 -19.49
N GLU A 4 -23.15 -56.22 -18.28
CA GLU A 4 -23.34 -56.86 -16.94
C GLU A 4 -22.03 -57.20 -16.20
N ASP A 5 -21.82 -57.01 -14.90
CA ASP A 5 -22.56 -56.64 -13.67
C ASP A 5 -21.48 -56.10 -12.68
N GLY A 6 -21.73 -55.20 -11.71
CA GLY A 6 -22.37 -55.48 -10.42
C GLY A 6 -21.40 -55.13 -9.27
N GLU A 7 -21.88 -54.45 -8.23
CA GLU A 7 -21.84 -54.85 -6.79
C GLU A 7 -21.93 -53.66 -5.81
N GLN A 8 -22.95 -53.74 -4.96
CA GLN A 8 -23.17 -53.00 -3.72
C GLN A 8 -22.19 -53.49 -2.63
N THR A 9 -21.90 -52.67 -1.62
CA THR A 9 -22.20 -52.94 -0.18
C THR A 9 -21.44 -52.03 0.81
N ALA A 10 -22.08 -51.83 1.96
CA ALA A 10 -21.54 -51.63 3.32
C ALA A 10 -21.55 -50.21 3.92
N GLU A 11 -22.71 -49.86 4.48
CA GLU A 11 -22.87 -49.15 5.77
C GLU A 11 -22.43 -50.05 6.95
N ASP A 12 -22.37 -49.44 8.15
CA ASP A 12 -22.05 -49.96 9.49
C ASP A 12 -20.55 -50.03 9.90
N GLU A 13 -20.12 -49.07 10.73
CA GLU A 13 -19.50 -49.37 12.03
C GLU A 13 -19.39 -48.13 12.96
N MET A 14 -19.66 -48.37 14.25
CA MET A 14 -19.32 -47.59 15.47
C MET A 14 -20.28 -46.52 16.03
N ARG A 15 -21.32 -47.01 16.75
CA ARG A 15 -21.65 -46.64 18.15
C ARG A 15 -20.80 -47.55 19.08
N THR A 16 -20.25 -47.21 20.25
CA THR A 16 -20.83 -46.72 21.53
C THR A 16 -19.70 -46.62 22.57
N ALA A 17 -19.75 -45.64 23.48
CA ALA A 17 -19.36 -45.69 24.92
C ALA A 17 -19.26 -44.23 25.45
N GLU A 18 -19.63 -43.82 26.66
CA GLU A 18 -20.54 -44.26 27.73
C GLU A 18 -20.66 -43.05 28.71
N ASN A 19 -21.73 -43.03 29.50
CA ASN A 19 -22.26 -41.91 30.31
C ASN A 19 -21.57 -41.62 31.67
N GLY A 20 -21.78 -40.40 32.18
CA GLY A 20 -21.90 -40.02 33.61
C GLY A 20 -21.09 -38.77 34.00
N THR A 21 -21.52 -37.75 34.75
CA THR A 21 -22.72 -37.49 35.59
C THR A 21 -22.76 -35.97 35.93
N GLN A 22 -23.98 -35.45 36.12
CA GLN A 22 -24.45 -34.14 36.66
C GLN A 22 -23.53 -33.31 37.59
N THR A 23 -23.56 -31.96 37.45
CA THR A 23 -24.18 -31.01 38.42
C THR A 23 -24.22 -29.56 37.89
N ALA A 24 -25.14 -28.77 38.47
CA ALA A 24 -25.67 -27.48 38.03
C ALA A 24 -24.79 -26.24 38.29
N ALA A 25 -25.01 -25.16 37.52
CA ALA A 25 -25.11 -23.78 38.02
C ALA A 25 -25.66 -22.84 36.92
N ASP A 26 -26.70 -22.08 37.29
CA ASP A 26 -27.24 -20.94 36.55
C ASP A 26 -26.18 -19.84 36.37
N GLY A 27 -26.24 -19.14 35.24
CA GLY A 27 -25.49 -17.93 34.98
C GLY A 27 -25.98 -17.25 33.71
N GLU A 28 -26.81 -16.23 33.87
CA GLU A 28 -27.17 -15.25 32.83
C GLU A 28 -25.91 -14.73 32.12
N GLN A 29 -25.86 -14.86 30.80
CA GLN A 29 -24.94 -14.07 29.97
C GLN A 29 -25.75 -12.99 29.26
N THR A 30 -25.74 -11.80 29.88
CA THR A 30 -26.04 -10.54 29.22
C THR A 30 -24.98 -10.28 28.14
N ALA A 31 -25.45 -9.90 26.95
CA ALA A 31 -24.61 -9.39 25.86
C ALA A 31 -23.78 -8.18 26.33
N PRO A 32 -22.53 -7.98 25.86
CA PRO A 32 -21.81 -6.76 26.14
C PRO A 32 -22.46 -5.61 25.35
N ALA A 33 -22.82 -4.55 26.06
CA ALA A 33 -23.14 -3.26 25.51
C ALA A 33 -21.86 -2.61 24.92
N ASP A 34 -22.06 -1.78 23.92
CA ASP A 34 -21.06 -0.92 23.26
C ASP A 34 -19.99 -0.37 24.21
N GLU A 35 -18.72 -0.75 24.02
CA GLU A 35 -17.53 -0.20 24.69
C GLU A 35 -16.84 0.88 23.83
N SER A 36 -17.58 1.62 23.01
CA SER A 36 -17.01 2.63 22.12
C SER A 36 -16.93 4.04 22.72
N ASP A 37 -17.70 4.35 23.77
CA ASP A 37 -17.80 5.72 24.31
C ASP A 37 -17.03 5.96 25.63
N THR A 38 -16.54 4.92 26.30
CA THR A 38 -15.79 5.03 27.56
C THR A 38 -14.34 5.48 27.36
N VAL A 39 -13.84 5.41 26.12
CA VAL A 39 -12.41 5.53 25.77
C VAL A 39 -11.90 6.98 25.87
N VAL A 40 -12.75 7.99 25.74
CA VAL A 40 -12.33 9.41 25.76
C VAL A 40 -11.94 9.86 27.18
N LEU A 41 -12.66 9.39 28.21
CA LEU A 41 -12.35 9.69 29.61
C LEU A 41 -11.16 8.87 30.11
N ASP A 42 -11.02 7.62 29.66
CA ASP A 42 -9.91 6.74 30.03
C ASP A 42 -8.56 7.25 29.49
N ARG A 43 -8.57 7.82 28.28
CA ARG A 43 -7.40 8.46 27.64
C ARG A 43 -6.88 9.70 28.37
N LEU A 44 -7.70 10.33 29.20
CA LEU A 44 -7.34 11.48 30.02
C LEU A 44 -6.91 11.05 31.43
N SER A 45 -7.53 10.02 32.02
CA SER A 45 -7.13 9.46 33.32
C SER A 45 -5.79 8.71 33.33
N ASP A 46 -5.33 8.24 32.16
CA ASP A 46 -4.01 7.58 32.04
C ASP A 46 -2.80 8.54 32.10
N VAL A 47 -3.02 9.84 32.29
CA VAL A 47 -1.97 10.87 32.48
C VAL A 47 -1.54 10.97 33.97
N THR A 48 -1.66 9.90 34.75
CA THR A 48 -1.36 9.90 36.19
C THR A 48 0.14 9.83 36.54
N ASP A 49 1.04 9.78 35.56
CA ASP A 49 2.50 9.81 35.79
C ASP A 49 3.19 11.09 35.29
N ALA A 50 2.42 12.10 34.84
CA ALA A 50 2.95 13.44 34.65
C ALA A 50 2.96 14.17 36.00
N THR A 51 4.15 14.33 36.56
CA THR A 51 4.39 15.06 37.81
C THR A 51 3.75 16.44 37.71
N VAL A 52 2.84 16.77 38.65
CA VAL A 52 2.35 18.13 38.86
C VAL A 52 3.58 19.05 39.02
N PRO A 53 3.67 20.19 38.33
CA PRO A 53 4.78 21.13 38.52
C PRO A 53 4.92 21.47 40.01
N ASN A 54 6.15 21.47 40.54
CA ASN A 54 6.41 21.87 41.93
C ASN A 54 5.81 23.26 42.22
N ASP A 55 5.43 23.52 43.48
CA ASP A 55 4.81 24.77 43.95
C ASP A 55 5.52 26.07 43.51
N ASP A 56 6.80 26.00 43.10
CA ASP A 56 7.60 27.11 42.61
C ASP A 56 7.38 27.49 41.12
N GLU A 57 6.58 26.74 40.35
CA GLU A 57 6.25 27.01 38.93
C GLU A 57 4.79 27.46 38.69
N ARG A 58 4.07 27.89 39.73
CA ARG A 58 2.72 28.47 39.56
C ARG A 58 2.80 29.75 38.70
N PRO A 59 2.01 29.88 37.61
CA PRO A 59 1.98 31.11 36.83
C PRO A 59 1.50 32.27 37.72
N THR A 60 2.28 33.34 37.79
CA THR A 60 1.92 34.55 38.54
C THR A 60 0.93 35.39 37.72
N ASP A 61 -0.22 35.72 38.32
CA ASP A 61 -1.31 36.45 37.68
C ASP A 61 -0.84 37.84 37.22
N GLY A 62 -0.83 38.05 35.90
CA GLY A 62 -0.60 39.34 35.25
C GLY A 62 -1.84 39.92 34.57
N VAL A 63 -3.02 39.33 34.78
CA VAL A 63 -4.28 39.74 34.14
C VAL A 63 -5.29 40.14 35.22
N PRO A 64 -6.01 41.27 35.07
CA PRO A 64 -7.02 41.68 36.04
C PRO A 64 -8.09 40.61 36.15
N THR A 65 -8.49 40.29 37.38
CA THR A 65 -9.72 39.56 37.68
C THR A 65 -10.91 40.35 37.14
N ASP A 66 -11.37 40.02 35.94
CA ASP A 66 -12.72 40.40 35.53
C ASP A 66 -13.75 39.65 36.39
N ALA A 67 -14.96 40.21 36.44
CA ALA A 67 -15.96 40.05 37.49
C ALA A 67 -16.48 38.62 37.79
N SER A 68 -15.97 37.57 37.13
CA SER A 68 -16.35 36.16 37.29
C SER A 68 -15.54 35.39 38.34
N GLY A 69 -14.40 35.90 38.80
CA GLY A 69 -13.62 35.31 39.90
C GLY A 69 -12.85 34.01 39.57
N VAL A 70 -12.87 33.53 38.32
CA VAL A 70 -12.10 32.35 37.88
C VAL A 70 -10.77 32.78 37.26
N SER A 71 -9.66 32.55 37.97
CA SER A 71 -8.30 32.68 37.43
C SER A 71 -7.74 31.34 36.97
N LEU A 72 -6.67 31.38 36.17
CA LEU A 72 -5.97 30.16 35.73
C LEU A 72 -5.48 29.34 36.94
N ALA A 73 -4.93 29.99 37.97
CA ALA A 73 -4.51 29.32 39.20
C ALA A 73 -5.69 28.63 39.92
N SER A 74 -6.83 29.32 40.02
CA SER A 74 -8.04 28.77 40.66
C SER A 74 -8.65 27.59 39.86
N PHE A 75 -8.44 27.56 38.55
CA PHE A 75 -8.83 26.47 37.66
C PHE A 75 -7.92 25.24 37.85
N TYR A 76 -6.60 25.42 37.98
CA TYR A 76 -5.68 24.33 38.34
C TYR A 76 -5.99 23.74 39.73
N ASP A 77 -6.32 24.60 40.71
CA ASP A 77 -6.74 24.14 42.05
C ASP A 77 -8.03 23.30 42.00
N ALA A 78 -8.93 23.56 41.03
CA ALA A 78 -10.15 22.79 40.83
C ALA A 78 -9.86 21.41 40.20
N LEU A 79 -8.94 21.33 39.24
CA LEU A 79 -8.49 20.06 38.64
C LEU A 79 -7.82 19.16 39.68
N GLU A 80 -6.94 19.72 40.50
CA GLU A 80 -6.25 18.98 41.57
C GLU A 80 -7.24 18.43 42.61
N ALA A 81 -8.23 19.23 42.99
CA ALA A 81 -9.25 18.82 43.96
C ALA A 81 -10.19 17.72 43.44
N GLU A 82 -10.50 17.71 42.14
CA GLU A 82 -11.31 16.66 41.50
C GLU A 82 -10.49 15.40 41.17
N GLY A 83 -9.15 15.48 41.22
CA GLY A 83 -8.25 14.37 40.92
C GLY A 83 -8.37 13.89 39.46
N ARG A 84 -8.81 14.77 38.55
CA ARG A 84 -9.05 14.47 37.14
C ARG A 84 -8.46 15.58 36.27
N PRO A 85 -7.99 15.26 35.04
CA PRO A 85 -7.39 16.27 34.17
C PRO A 85 -8.42 17.10 33.37
N VAL A 86 -9.70 16.96 33.69
CA VAL A 86 -10.81 17.74 33.14
C VAL A 86 -11.75 18.14 34.27
N VAL A 87 -12.40 19.29 34.13
CA VAL A 87 -13.47 19.75 35.04
C VAL A 87 -14.65 20.34 34.28
N THR A 88 -15.83 20.23 34.85
CA THR A 88 -17.06 20.89 34.37
C THR A 88 -17.21 22.27 35.03
N ALA A 89 -17.98 23.17 34.40
CA ALA A 89 -18.28 24.47 34.99
C ALA A 89 -18.99 24.37 36.36
N GLN A 90 -19.76 23.30 36.60
CA GLN A 90 -20.39 23.07 37.89
C GLN A 90 -19.38 22.70 38.99
N GLN A 91 -18.35 21.93 38.66
CA GLN A 91 -17.27 21.59 39.59
C GLN A 91 -16.43 22.83 39.94
N VAL A 92 -16.11 23.65 38.94
CA VAL A 92 -15.42 24.93 39.14
C VAL A 92 -16.25 25.88 40.00
N ALA A 93 -17.54 26.03 39.70
CA ALA A 93 -18.46 26.87 40.48
C ALA A 93 -18.53 26.43 41.96
N ARG A 94 -18.67 25.12 42.20
CA ARG A 94 -18.68 24.53 43.55
C ARG A 94 -17.39 24.79 44.30
N ARG A 95 -16.24 24.74 43.63
CA ARG A 95 -14.92 24.89 44.26
C ARG A 95 -14.63 26.35 44.62
N LEU A 96 -15.08 27.28 43.81
CA LEU A 96 -14.83 28.71 43.95
C LEU A 96 -15.94 29.46 44.70
N ASP A 97 -17.02 28.76 45.07
CA ASP A 97 -18.22 29.32 45.73
C ASP A 97 -18.84 30.47 44.91
N VAL A 98 -18.91 30.29 43.60
CA VAL A 98 -19.49 31.23 42.63
C VAL A 98 -20.70 30.60 41.92
N THR A 99 -21.48 31.39 41.20
CA THR A 99 -22.59 30.83 40.41
C THR A 99 -22.05 30.05 39.21
N GLN A 100 -22.82 29.09 38.70
CA GLN A 100 -22.45 28.35 37.49
C GLN A 100 -22.31 29.26 36.27
N ALA A 101 -23.08 30.35 36.20
CA ALA A 101 -22.97 31.34 35.14
C ALA A 101 -21.64 32.09 35.23
N ASP A 102 -21.25 32.55 36.42
CA ASP A 102 -19.96 33.23 36.62
C ASP A 102 -18.78 32.28 36.32
N ALA A 103 -18.89 31.00 36.71
CA ALA A 103 -17.88 30.00 36.39
C ALA A 103 -17.75 29.75 34.88
N LEU A 104 -18.87 29.71 34.14
CA LEU A 104 -18.86 29.59 32.68
C LEU A 104 -18.21 30.81 32.02
N ASP A 105 -18.60 32.02 32.43
CA ASP A 105 -18.03 33.26 31.88
C ASP A 105 -16.51 33.36 32.14
N GLY A 106 -16.06 32.94 33.33
CA GLY A 106 -14.64 32.87 33.67
C GLY A 106 -13.87 31.80 32.89
N LEU A 107 -14.48 30.63 32.67
CA LEU A 107 -13.87 29.57 31.86
C LEU A 107 -13.80 29.94 30.38
N ASP A 108 -14.84 30.57 29.83
CA ASP A 108 -14.83 31.06 28.45
C ASP A 108 -13.80 32.19 28.26
N ALA A 109 -13.61 33.08 29.24
CA ALA A 109 -12.53 34.08 29.20
C ALA A 109 -11.13 33.43 29.19
N LEU A 110 -10.92 32.32 29.91
CA LEU A 110 -9.67 31.55 29.86
C LEU A 110 -9.49 30.81 28.53
N VAL A 111 -10.58 30.39 27.88
CA VAL A 111 -10.58 29.82 26.53
C VAL A 111 -10.21 30.87 25.49
N ASP A 112 -10.82 32.06 25.56
CA ASP A 112 -10.51 33.19 24.66
C ASP A 112 -9.07 33.67 24.83
N ALA A 113 -8.50 33.56 26.04
CA ALA A 113 -7.10 33.83 26.32
C ALA A 113 -6.14 32.70 25.88
N GLY A 114 -6.65 31.60 25.32
CA GLY A 114 -5.87 30.45 24.84
C GLY A 114 -5.14 29.68 25.95
N ARG A 115 -5.66 29.71 27.18
CA ARG A 115 -5.07 29.04 28.36
C ARG A 115 -5.77 27.73 28.71
N VAL A 116 -7.05 27.63 28.35
CA VAL A 116 -7.93 26.48 28.58
C VAL A 116 -8.62 26.13 27.25
N GLU A 117 -8.93 24.86 27.04
CA GLU A 117 -9.77 24.39 25.93
C GLU A 117 -11.06 23.78 26.48
N LYS A 118 -12.13 23.82 25.67
CA LYS A 118 -13.43 23.22 26.02
C LYS A 118 -13.83 22.16 25.02
N VAL A 119 -14.37 21.04 25.52
CA VAL A 119 -14.86 19.91 24.72
C VAL A 119 -16.29 19.57 25.12
N ASN A 120 -17.13 19.36 24.12
CA ASN A 120 -18.49 18.85 24.31
C ASN A 120 -18.45 17.32 24.22
N VAL A 121 -19.05 16.63 25.17
CA VAL A 121 -19.09 15.15 25.23
C VAL A 121 -20.56 14.73 25.14
N GLU A 122 -20.90 13.75 24.29
CA GLU A 122 -22.31 13.42 24.01
C GLU A 122 -23.08 12.86 25.21
N THR A 123 -22.38 12.39 26.25
CA THR A 123 -22.96 11.70 27.42
C THR A 123 -22.78 12.43 28.76
N ASP A 124 -22.05 13.55 28.84
CA ASP A 124 -21.80 14.33 30.08
C ASP A 124 -21.68 15.85 29.74
N PRO A 125 -21.82 16.80 30.68
CA PRO A 125 -21.80 18.23 30.34
C PRO A 125 -20.41 18.67 29.84
N ILE A 126 -20.38 19.78 29.08
CA ILE A 126 -19.15 20.41 28.56
C ILE A 126 -18.04 20.40 29.62
N VAL A 127 -16.83 20.02 29.21
CA VAL A 127 -15.64 19.95 30.07
C VAL A 127 -14.55 20.89 29.59
N TRP A 128 -13.73 21.37 30.53
CA TRP A 128 -12.60 22.26 30.29
C TRP A 128 -11.30 21.62 30.80
N TYR A 129 -10.21 21.82 30.05
CA TYR A 129 -8.84 21.39 30.43
C TYR A 129 -7.79 22.42 29.99
N PRO A 130 -6.60 22.46 30.62
CA PRO A 130 -5.54 23.37 30.22
C PRO A 130 -5.03 23.09 28.79
N THR A 131 -4.82 24.15 28.00
CA THR A 131 -4.34 24.06 26.61
C THR A 131 -3.01 23.31 26.48
N GLU A 132 -2.13 23.38 27.50
CA GLU A 132 -0.86 22.65 27.52
C GLU A 132 -1.03 21.12 27.55
N TRP A 133 -2.14 20.62 28.09
CA TRP A 133 -2.46 19.19 28.09
C TRP A 133 -3.04 18.72 26.74
N GLY A 134 -3.80 19.59 26.05
CA GLY A 134 -4.16 19.36 24.64
C GLY A 134 -2.93 19.23 23.73
N LYS A 135 -1.88 20.03 24.00
CA LYS A 135 -0.58 19.94 23.29
C LYS A 135 0.21 18.67 23.62
N LEU A 136 0.05 18.10 24.81
CA LEU A 136 0.65 16.80 25.18
C LEU A 136 -0.05 15.63 24.50
N ALA A 137 -1.38 15.69 24.35
CA ALA A 137 -2.17 14.69 23.62
C ALA A 137 -1.89 14.67 22.10
N ALA A 138 -1.33 15.75 21.54
CA ALA A 138 -0.91 15.85 20.15
C ALA A 138 0.53 15.34 19.87
N ARG A 139 1.27 14.89 20.89
CA ARG A 139 2.65 14.40 20.70
C ARG A 139 2.67 13.02 20.06
N GLU A 140 3.63 12.84 19.17
CA GLU A 140 3.94 11.55 18.56
C GLU A 140 4.19 10.50 19.65
N ARG A 141 3.39 9.43 19.65
CA ARG A 141 3.50 8.32 20.60
C ARG A 141 3.73 7.02 19.87
N VAL A 142 4.82 6.32 20.19
CA VAL A 142 5.11 4.98 19.67
C VAL A 142 4.84 3.97 20.78
N VAL A 143 4.06 2.92 20.50
CA VAL A 143 3.79 1.80 21.40
C VAL A 143 4.27 0.53 20.73
N LEU A 144 5.18 -0.20 21.36
CA LEU A 144 5.72 -1.45 20.85
C LEU A 144 4.99 -2.65 21.46
N PHE A 145 4.63 -3.62 20.62
CA PHE A 145 4.12 -4.95 20.99
C PHE A 145 5.14 -6.03 20.58
N PRO A 146 6.15 -6.34 21.42
CA PRO A 146 7.32 -7.13 21.01
C PRO A 146 7.00 -8.54 20.50
N LYS A 147 6.03 -9.21 21.13
CA LYS A 147 5.65 -10.58 20.76
C LYS A 147 4.97 -10.65 19.39
N ARG A 148 4.22 -9.61 19.03
CA ARG A 148 3.57 -9.50 17.72
C ARG A 148 4.48 -8.83 16.69
N ARG A 149 5.58 -8.22 17.14
CA ARG A 149 6.49 -7.38 16.35
C ARG A 149 5.76 -6.21 15.71
N GLU A 150 4.80 -5.66 16.45
CA GLU A 150 3.93 -4.57 15.99
C GLU A 150 4.30 -3.26 16.70
N LEU A 151 4.24 -2.15 15.99
CA LEU A 151 4.37 -0.80 16.55
C LEU A 151 3.10 -0.02 16.21
N VAL A 152 2.43 0.53 17.21
CA VAL A 152 1.36 1.51 17.00
C VAL A 152 1.95 2.90 17.19
N VAL A 153 1.86 3.75 16.18
CA VAL A 153 2.39 5.11 16.21
C VAL A 153 1.28 6.11 16.01
N ASP A 154 0.97 6.89 17.04
CA ASP A 154 -0.03 7.93 16.98
C ASP A 154 0.60 9.22 16.46
N ASN A 155 0.01 9.80 15.41
CA ASN A 155 0.47 11.02 14.74
C ASN A 155 1.98 11.01 14.41
N PRO A 156 2.50 9.99 13.69
CA PRO A 156 3.91 9.86 13.39
C PRO A 156 4.41 11.05 12.59
N THR A 157 5.54 11.61 13.01
CA THR A 157 6.25 12.62 12.23
C THR A 157 6.78 12.01 10.94
N GLN A 158 7.02 12.84 9.91
CA GLN A 158 7.63 12.35 8.67
C GLN A 158 8.98 11.67 8.92
N TYR A 159 9.72 12.15 9.92
CA TYR A 159 10.98 11.56 10.34
C TYR A 159 10.82 10.12 10.83
N THR A 160 9.86 9.86 11.72
CA THR A 160 9.59 8.51 12.24
C THR A 160 9.04 7.59 11.17
N ARG A 161 8.18 8.07 10.27
CA ARG A 161 7.69 7.27 9.12
C ARG A 161 8.84 6.84 8.22
N ALA A 162 9.74 7.77 7.88
CA ALA A 162 10.91 7.47 7.06
C ALA A 162 11.83 6.43 7.72
N ARG A 163 12.01 6.50 9.04
CA ARG A 163 12.78 5.50 9.80
C ARG A 163 12.09 4.13 9.83
N LEU A 164 10.80 4.10 10.15
CA LEU A 164 10.01 2.86 10.16
C LEU A 164 10.01 2.17 8.80
N SER A 165 9.95 2.93 7.71
CA SER A 165 9.95 2.37 6.35
C SER A 165 11.21 1.57 5.99
N GLN A 166 12.30 1.71 6.75
CA GLN A 166 13.56 0.98 6.50
C GLN A 166 13.59 -0.41 7.14
N PHE A 167 12.71 -0.70 8.11
CA PHE A 167 12.75 -1.97 8.86
C PHE A 167 11.37 -2.49 9.28
N ALA A 168 10.28 -1.78 8.97
CA ALA A 168 8.93 -2.15 9.36
C ALA A 168 7.95 -1.78 8.24
N HIS A 169 6.95 -2.64 8.04
CA HIS A 169 5.87 -2.39 7.10
C HIS A 169 4.64 -1.85 7.83
N LEU A 170 4.02 -0.81 7.27
CA LEU A 170 2.70 -0.36 7.69
C LEU A 170 1.64 -1.43 7.36
N VAL A 171 0.92 -1.87 8.40
CA VAL A 171 -0.19 -2.83 8.37
C VAL A 171 -1.53 -2.10 8.25
N ASP A 172 -1.76 -1.09 9.08
CA ASP A 172 -3.04 -0.41 9.19
C ASP A 172 -2.85 1.05 9.63
N THR A 173 -3.85 1.89 9.36
CA THR A 173 -3.99 3.22 9.96
C THR A 173 -5.37 3.36 10.54
N THR A 174 -5.45 3.45 11.86
CA THR A 174 -6.69 3.75 12.58
C THR A 174 -6.85 5.26 12.69
N GLY A 175 -7.92 5.80 12.10
CA GLY A 175 -8.34 7.19 12.29
C GLY A 175 -9.78 7.20 12.80
N ASP A 176 -10.05 8.01 13.81
CA ASP A 176 -11.42 8.23 14.27
C ASP A 176 -12.22 9.06 13.26
N ARG A 177 -13.55 8.86 13.22
CA ARG A 177 -14.49 9.43 12.22
C ARG A 177 -14.50 10.96 12.11
N GLU A 178 -13.84 11.66 13.04
CA GLU A 178 -13.84 13.13 13.13
C GLU A 178 -12.45 13.77 13.01
N GLY A 179 -11.43 13.04 12.55
CA GLY A 179 -10.11 13.63 12.25
C GLY A 179 -9.24 13.93 13.48
N ARG A 180 -9.57 13.40 14.66
CA ARG A 180 -8.72 13.48 15.86
C ARG A 180 -7.81 12.25 15.97
N GLY A 181 -6.54 12.43 15.62
CA GLY A 181 -5.46 11.47 15.85
C GLY A 181 -5.47 10.25 14.92
N ARG A 182 -4.48 10.14 14.03
CA ARG A 182 -4.27 8.94 13.21
C ARG A 182 -3.24 8.04 13.89
N GLY A 183 -3.65 6.87 14.35
CA GLY A 183 -2.78 5.78 14.78
C GLY A 183 -2.31 4.97 13.56
N TYR A 184 -1.03 4.62 13.52
CA TYR A 184 -0.41 3.85 12.44
C TYR A 184 0.14 2.55 13.02
N LEU A 185 -0.43 1.42 12.60
CA LEU A 185 0.07 0.11 12.98
C LEU A 185 1.12 -0.34 11.97
N TYR A 186 2.37 -0.40 12.40
CA TYR A 186 3.46 -1.06 11.70
C TYR A 186 3.68 -2.47 12.25
N ARG A 187 4.25 -3.35 11.46
CA ARG A 187 4.77 -4.64 11.90
C ARG A 187 6.15 -4.87 11.30
N ILE A 188 6.99 -5.62 11.98
CA ILE A 188 8.32 -6.01 11.50
C ILE A 188 8.23 -7.48 11.08
N ARG A 189 8.37 -7.75 9.78
CA ARG A 189 8.46 -9.11 9.23
C ARG A 189 9.91 -9.51 9.06
N GLN A 190 10.12 -10.80 8.80
CA GLN A 190 11.45 -11.33 8.51
C GLN A 190 12.00 -10.73 7.21
N GLU A 191 11.14 -10.53 6.21
CA GLU A 191 11.53 -9.95 4.92
C GLU A 191 12.01 -8.51 5.06
N ASP A 192 11.39 -7.74 5.98
CA ASP A 192 11.82 -6.37 6.31
C ASP A 192 13.24 -6.35 6.90
N VAL A 193 13.62 -7.38 7.67
CA VAL A 193 14.96 -7.51 8.24
C VAL A 193 15.97 -7.99 7.20
N TRP A 194 15.57 -8.97 6.37
CA TRP A 194 16.43 -9.53 5.31
C TRP A 194 16.79 -8.51 4.22
N GLN A 195 15.93 -7.52 4.00
CA GLN A 195 16.11 -6.48 2.99
C GLN A 195 16.52 -5.13 3.57
N ALA A 196 16.79 -5.06 4.87
CA ALA A 196 17.09 -3.80 5.51
C ALA A 196 18.38 -3.20 4.91
N PRO A 197 18.40 -1.90 4.57
CA PRO A 197 19.49 -1.27 3.80
C PRO A 197 20.68 -0.91 4.69
N PHE A 198 21.21 -1.89 5.41
CA PHE A 198 22.34 -1.72 6.33
C PHE A 198 23.43 -2.75 6.01
N ASP A 199 24.68 -2.41 6.29
CA ASP A 199 25.79 -3.36 6.15
C ASP A 199 26.03 -4.15 7.45
N ASP A 200 25.58 -3.63 8.59
CA ASP A 200 25.75 -4.23 9.92
C ASP A 200 24.42 -4.24 10.69
N VAL A 201 24.11 -5.37 11.31
CA VAL A 201 22.91 -5.55 12.17
C VAL A 201 22.84 -4.52 13.30
N ARG A 202 23.98 -4.02 13.78
CA ARG A 202 24.07 -2.98 14.81
C ARG A 202 23.46 -1.67 14.35
N ASP A 203 23.59 -1.34 13.07
CA ASP A 203 23.01 -0.12 12.50
C ASP A 203 21.50 -0.27 12.36
N LEU A 204 21.03 -1.46 11.94
CA LEU A 204 19.60 -1.80 11.96
C LEU A 204 19.01 -1.72 13.38
N ILE A 205 19.69 -2.30 14.37
CA ILE A 205 19.27 -2.25 15.78
C ILE A 205 19.31 -0.80 16.30
N ALA A 206 20.31 -0.01 15.93
CA ALA A 206 20.39 1.40 16.28
C ALA A 206 19.22 2.18 15.67
N MET A 207 18.85 1.91 14.42
CA MET A 207 17.69 2.48 13.75
C MET A 207 16.39 2.09 14.47
N LEU A 208 16.21 0.81 14.80
CA LEU A 208 15.05 0.32 15.55
C LEU A 208 14.93 1.02 16.91
N ARG A 209 16.03 1.07 17.68
CA ARG A 209 16.14 1.76 18.97
C ARG A 209 15.87 3.26 18.90
N SER A 210 16.07 3.85 17.73
CA SER A 210 15.84 5.27 17.52
C SER A 210 14.36 5.64 17.36
N VAL A 211 13.49 4.62 17.19
CA VAL A 211 12.04 4.77 17.03
C VAL A 211 11.27 4.18 18.20
N VAL A 212 11.68 3.02 18.73
CA VAL A 212 10.98 2.39 19.85
C VAL A 212 11.20 3.17 21.15
N PRO A 213 10.13 3.36 21.97
CA PRO A 213 10.24 4.12 23.22
C PRO A 213 11.11 3.40 24.26
N GLU A 214 11.09 2.06 24.25
CA GLU A 214 11.79 1.21 25.19
C GLU A 214 12.53 0.08 24.47
N ARG A 215 13.64 -0.36 25.07
CA ARG A 215 14.40 -1.50 24.55
C ARG A 215 13.61 -2.78 24.73
N SER A 216 13.58 -3.59 23.67
CA SER A 216 13.00 -4.92 23.73
C SER A 216 14.04 -5.98 23.37
N PRO A 217 14.69 -6.61 24.36
CA PRO A 217 15.69 -7.65 24.11
C PRO A 217 15.14 -8.80 23.25
N HIS A 218 13.87 -9.17 23.45
CA HIS A 218 13.24 -10.23 22.66
C HIS A 218 13.14 -9.86 21.18
N LEU A 219 12.72 -8.63 20.86
CA LEU A 219 12.64 -8.18 19.48
C LEU A 219 14.04 -8.04 18.86
N GLU A 220 14.99 -7.46 19.60
CA GLU A 220 16.38 -7.32 19.16
C GLU A 220 17.02 -8.68 18.85
N THR A 221 16.88 -9.67 19.74
CA THR A 221 17.37 -11.05 19.48
C THR A 221 16.68 -11.67 18.27
N TRP A 222 15.37 -11.47 18.09
CA TRP A 222 14.69 -11.98 16.91
C TRP A 222 15.19 -11.31 15.62
N VAL A 223 15.45 -10.00 15.63
CA VAL A 223 16.06 -9.27 14.50
C VAL A 223 17.47 -9.79 14.21
N GLU A 224 18.30 -10.01 15.24
CA GLU A 224 19.64 -10.60 15.11
C GLU A 224 19.59 -12.01 14.49
N ASP A 225 18.63 -12.84 14.91
CA ASP A 225 18.42 -14.18 14.37
C ASP A 225 17.99 -14.14 12.90
N GLN A 226 17.08 -13.23 12.53
CA GLN A 226 16.68 -13.05 11.12
C GLN A 226 17.81 -12.49 10.27
N TRP A 227 18.58 -11.53 10.79
CA TRP A 227 19.76 -11.00 10.12
C TRP A 227 20.77 -12.11 9.85
N LYS A 228 21.08 -12.90 10.88
CA LYS A 228 21.99 -14.04 10.76
C LYS A 228 21.52 -15.00 9.67
N ARG A 229 20.22 -15.35 9.64
CA ARG A 229 19.62 -16.21 8.60
C ARG A 229 19.84 -15.67 7.19
N ALA A 230 19.75 -14.36 7.00
CA ALA A 230 19.92 -13.75 5.68
C ALA A 230 21.34 -13.85 5.13
N HIS A 231 22.33 -13.99 6.00
CA HIS A 231 23.76 -14.04 5.65
C HIS A 231 24.33 -15.45 5.84
N GLN A 232 23.50 -16.49 5.66
CA GLN A 232 23.94 -17.90 5.79
C GLN A 232 24.31 -18.56 4.47
N PHE A 233 23.81 -18.06 3.34
CA PHE A 233 24.09 -18.60 2.02
C PHE A 233 24.48 -17.49 1.06
N ARG A 234 25.50 -17.80 0.26
CA ARG A 234 26.05 -16.90 -0.74
C ARG A 234 26.24 -17.63 -2.06
N LEU A 235 25.87 -16.99 -3.14
CA LEU A 235 26.22 -17.39 -4.49
C LEU A 235 27.38 -16.52 -4.99
N TYR A 236 28.44 -17.14 -5.52
CA TYR A 236 29.58 -16.41 -6.07
C TYR A 236 30.12 -17.09 -7.34
N SER A 237 30.88 -16.36 -8.15
CA SER A 237 31.53 -16.89 -9.35
C SER A 237 32.91 -17.46 -8.99
N HIS A 238 33.13 -18.75 -9.25
CA HIS A 238 34.43 -19.38 -9.05
C HIS A 238 35.43 -18.91 -10.12
N GLU A 239 36.74 -18.93 -9.81
CA GLU A 239 37.82 -18.52 -10.73
C GLU A 239 37.83 -19.30 -12.06
N GLU A 240 37.28 -20.51 -12.06
CA GLU A 240 37.15 -21.37 -13.25
C GLU A 240 35.87 -21.11 -14.07
N GLY A 241 35.07 -20.11 -13.70
CA GLY A 241 33.93 -19.61 -14.49
C GLY A 241 32.60 -20.32 -14.24
N TYR A 242 32.43 -21.02 -13.12
CA TYR A 242 31.16 -21.66 -12.73
C TYR A 242 30.59 -21.05 -11.43
N THR A 243 29.29 -21.20 -11.21
CA THR A 243 28.62 -20.67 -10.01
C THR A 243 28.74 -21.63 -8.81
N VAL A 244 29.04 -21.07 -7.63
CA VAL A 244 29.14 -21.81 -6.36
C VAL A 244 28.11 -21.28 -5.37
N LEU A 245 27.41 -22.20 -4.72
CA LEU A 245 26.65 -21.94 -3.50
C LEU A 245 27.53 -22.26 -2.29
N GLU A 246 27.82 -21.26 -1.48
CA GLU A 246 28.51 -21.36 -0.19
C GLU A 246 27.48 -21.29 0.94
N ALA A 247 27.67 -22.13 1.96
CA ALA A 247 26.96 -22.05 3.23
C ALA A 247 27.92 -21.66 4.35
N ALA A 248 27.47 -20.83 5.29
CA ALA A 248 28.28 -20.39 6.43
C ALA A 248 28.75 -21.54 7.35
N THR A 249 28.10 -22.70 7.31
CA THR A 249 28.50 -23.90 8.07
C THR A 249 28.17 -25.18 7.31
N GLU A 250 28.93 -26.26 7.58
CA GLU A 250 28.68 -27.61 7.06
C GLU A 250 27.25 -28.09 7.39
N SER A 251 26.77 -27.79 8.60
CA SER A 251 25.42 -28.16 9.02
C SER A 251 24.34 -27.52 8.14
N LEU A 252 24.54 -26.28 7.69
CA LEU A 252 23.60 -25.59 6.81
C LEU A 252 23.66 -26.15 5.39
N MET A 253 24.86 -26.42 4.88
CA MET A 253 25.00 -27.09 3.58
C MET A 253 24.30 -28.45 3.59
N GLY A 254 24.56 -29.28 4.61
CA GLY A 254 24.00 -30.63 4.72
C GLY A 254 22.51 -30.69 5.07
N ASN A 255 22.06 -29.94 6.08
CA ASN A 255 20.70 -30.07 6.61
C ASN A 255 19.69 -29.13 5.97
N VAL A 256 20.14 -28.08 5.27
CA VAL A 256 19.25 -27.11 4.61
C VAL A 256 19.42 -27.21 3.10
N ALA A 257 20.60 -26.88 2.56
CA ALA A 257 20.79 -26.82 1.11
C ALA A 257 20.62 -28.20 0.44
N LEU A 258 21.44 -29.19 0.81
CA LEU A 258 21.43 -30.53 0.19
C LEU A 258 20.16 -31.36 0.51
N GLN A 259 19.37 -30.96 1.50
CA GLN A 259 18.04 -31.57 1.73
C GLN A 259 16.94 -30.98 0.85
N LYS A 260 17.12 -29.73 0.40
CA LYS A 260 16.10 -28.96 -0.30
C LYS A 260 16.37 -28.83 -1.80
N LEU A 261 17.65 -28.85 -2.17
CA LEU A 261 18.14 -28.75 -3.54
C LEU A 261 18.51 -30.15 -4.02
N ASP A 262 18.05 -30.52 -5.20
CA ASP A 262 18.32 -31.81 -5.83
C ASP A 262 19.29 -31.69 -7.02
N ASP A 263 19.46 -32.77 -7.77
CA ASP A 263 20.39 -32.86 -8.91
C ASP A 263 20.03 -31.88 -10.06
N ASP A 264 18.81 -31.32 -10.06
CA ASP A 264 18.39 -30.30 -11.02
C ASP A 264 18.97 -28.92 -10.64
N GLN A 265 19.35 -28.69 -9.39
CA GLN A 265 19.99 -27.43 -8.95
C GLN A 265 21.48 -27.60 -8.67
N ILE A 266 21.86 -28.68 -8.02
CA ILE A 266 23.24 -28.95 -7.62
C ILE A 266 23.90 -29.83 -8.69
N TYR A 267 25.03 -29.35 -9.22
CA TYR A 267 25.86 -30.12 -10.13
C TYR A 267 26.73 -31.13 -9.37
N ALA A 268 27.49 -30.65 -8.37
CA ALA A 268 28.33 -31.48 -7.52
C ALA A 268 28.75 -30.74 -6.24
N PRO A 269 28.93 -31.43 -5.09
CA PRO A 269 29.57 -30.84 -3.92
C PRO A 269 31.05 -30.56 -4.18
N ILE A 270 31.53 -29.41 -3.72
CA ILE A 270 32.95 -28.99 -3.81
C ILE A 270 33.65 -29.25 -2.47
N SER A 271 33.00 -28.87 -1.37
CA SER A 271 33.48 -29.04 -0.01
C SER A 271 32.30 -29.27 0.94
N ASP A 272 32.57 -29.42 2.23
CA ASP A 272 31.53 -29.56 3.26
C ASP A 272 30.64 -28.31 3.37
N THR A 273 31.10 -27.16 2.86
CA THR A 273 30.39 -25.87 2.89
C THR A 273 30.03 -25.34 1.51
N GLU A 274 30.45 -25.98 0.42
CA GLU A 274 30.30 -25.43 -0.93
C GLU A 274 29.81 -26.47 -1.93
N ALA A 275 28.94 -26.05 -2.84
CA ALA A 275 28.44 -26.85 -3.94
C ALA A 275 28.50 -26.08 -5.26
N TRP A 276 28.97 -26.75 -6.31
CA TRP A 276 28.81 -26.27 -7.68
C TRP A 276 27.35 -26.41 -8.07
N VAL A 277 26.72 -25.31 -8.45
CA VAL A 277 25.32 -25.25 -8.88
C VAL A 277 25.19 -25.03 -10.38
N ARG A 278 24.03 -25.40 -10.93
CA ARG A 278 23.69 -25.14 -12.34
C ARG A 278 23.27 -23.68 -12.50
N ASP A 279 23.86 -22.99 -13.48
CA ASP A 279 23.62 -21.56 -13.71
C ASP A 279 22.14 -21.28 -14.05
N GLU A 280 21.50 -22.18 -14.82
CA GLU A 280 20.07 -22.11 -15.17
C GLU A 280 19.12 -22.34 -13.98
N SER A 281 19.65 -22.76 -12.83
CA SER A 281 18.88 -23.09 -11.63
C SER A 281 19.04 -22.07 -10.52
N VAL A 282 19.81 -21.01 -10.71
CA VAL A 282 20.07 -20.00 -9.67
C VAL A 282 18.79 -19.37 -9.11
N ALA A 283 17.83 -19.04 -9.99
CA ALA A 283 16.53 -18.52 -9.58
C ALA A 283 15.78 -19.48 -8.64
N ALA A 284 15.80 -20.78 -9.01
CA ALA A 284 15.15 -21.82 -8.24
C ALA A 284 15.85 -22.03 -6.89
N ILE A 285 17.19 -22.01 -6.87
CA ILE A 285 17.98 -22.11 -5.64
C ILE A 285 17.63 -20.98 -4.68
N LYS A 286 17.66 -19.73 -5.15
CA LYS A 286 17.30 -18.57 -4.34
C LYS A 286 15.90 -18.71 -3.75
N ARG A 287 14.92 -19.10 -4.56
CA ARG A 287 13.54 -19.29 -4.11
C ARG A 287 13.42 -20.41 -3.07
N ILE A 288 13.99 -21.58 -3.34
CA ILE A 288 13.92 -22.74 -2.45
C ILE A 288 14.53 -22.42 -1.07
N LEU A 289 15.68 -21.74 -1.05
CA LEU A 289 16.36 -21.36 0.18
C LEU A 289 15.64 -20.20 0.89
N TYR A 290 15.09 -19.23 0.15
CA TYR A 290 14.23 -18.19 0.69
C TYR A 290 13.00 -18.78 1.41
N ASP A 291 12.31 -19.73 0.77
CA ASP A 291 11.16 -20.45 1.36
C ASP A 291 11.56 -21.30 2.57
N ALA A 292 12.82 -21.75 2.62
CA ALA A 292 13.40 -22.42 3.80
C ALA A 292 13.79 -21.42 4.92
N GLY A 293 13.60 -20.13 4.72
CA GLY A 293 13.90 -19.07 5.69
C GLY A 293 15.37 -18.63 5.69
N TYR A 294 16.06 -18.78 4.55
CA TYR A 294 17.44 -18.38 4.33
C TYR A 294 17.59 -17.73 2.94
N PRO A 295 17.33 -16.42 2.80
CA PRO A 295 17.61 -15.73 1.55
C PRO A 295 19.10 -15.83 1.21
N VAL A 296 19.42 -15.75 -0.07
CA VAL A 296 20.76 -16.00 -0.60
C VAL A 296 21.36 -14.70 -1.11
N GLU A 297 22.54 -14.35 -0.61
CA GLU A 297 23.34 -13.25 -1.13
C GLU A 297 23.90 -13.61 -2.50
N ASP A 298 23.85 -12.71 -3.47
CA ASP A 298 24.29 -12.98 -4.84
C ASP A 298 25.45 -12.07 -5.22
N ASP A 299 26.66 -12.58 -4.97
CA ASP A 299 27.93 -11.92 -5.24
C ASP A 299 28.63 -12.52 -6.46
N ARG A 300 27.86 -13.10 -7.38
CA ARG A 300 28.40 -13.56 -8.66
C ARG A 300 28.98 -12.38 -9.44
N ASP A 301 30.06 -12.65 -10.15
CA ASP A 301 30.59 -11.74 -11.17
C ASP A 301 29.69 -11.81 -12.40
N LEU A 302 28.67 -10.98 -12.39
CA LEU A 302 27.70 -10.84 -13.49
C LEU A 302 28.29 -10.00 -14.63
N GLU A 303 27.84 -10.26 -15.86
CA GLU A 303 28.27 -9.51 -17.02
C GLU A 303 27.85 -8.03 -16.88
N GLU A 304 28.80 -7.12 -17.07
CA GLU A 304 28.54 -5.66 -17.08
C GLU A 304 27.76 -5.22 -18.33
N GLY A 305 27.59 -6.12 -19.29
CA GLY A 305 27.00 -5.86 -20.60
C GLY A 305 27.96 -5.21 -21.59
N GLU A 306 27.47 -4.98 -22.81
CA GLU A 306 28.16 -4.10 -23.75
C GLU A 306 27.96 -2.63 -23.34
N ALA A 307 29.04 -1.84 -23.37
CA ALA A 307 28.98 -0.44 -22.97
C ALA A 307 28.15 0.39 -23.97
N LEU A 308 27.32 1.29 -23.43
CA LEU A 308 26.49 2.20 -24.19
C LEU A 308 26.54 3.57 -23.51
N ASP A 309 27.18 4.54 -24.15
CA ASP A 309 27.24 5.92 -23.67
C ASP A 309 25.90 6.62 -23.94
N VAL A 310 25.25 7.13 -22.90
CA VAL A 310 23.94 7.78 -22.97
C VAL A 310 23.91 8.97 -22.03
N SER A 311 23.54 10.13 -22.57
CA SER A 311 23.33 11.37 -21.82
C SER A 311 21.85 11.72 -21.73
N LEU A 312 21.43 12.26 -20.59
CA LEU A 312 20.08 12.78 -20.42
C LEU A 312 19.98 14.23 -20.94
N HIS A 313 18.86 14.53 -21.59
CA HIS A 313 18.44 15.89 -21.96
C HIS A 313 17.56 16.55 -20.89
N VAL A 314 17.23 15.82 -19.83
CA VAL A 314 16.39 16.26 -18.72
C VAL A 314 17.16 16.14 -17.41
N GLU A 315 16.94 17.09 -16.50
CA GLU A 315 17.47 16.99 -15.13
C GLU A 315 16.52 16.14 -14.29
N LEU A 316 17.09 15.16 -13.57
CA LEU A 316 16.35 14.37 -12.59
C LEU A 316 16.00 15.24 -11.38
N ARG A 317 14.80 15.05 -10.83
CA ARG A 317 14.42 15.66 -9.54
C ARG A 317 15.25 15.04 -8.42
N ASP A 318 15.48 15.76 -7.33
CA ASP A 318 16.31 15.29 -6.20
C ASP A 318 15.94 13.88 -5.70
N TYR A 319 14.64 13.57 -5.58
CA TYR A 319 14.21 12.23 -5.16
C TYR A 319 14.42 11.16 -6.23
N GLN A 320 14.36 11.53 -7.52
CA GLN A 320 14.64 10.60 -8.61
C GLN A 320 16.13 10.30 -8.68
N GLN A 321 16.98 11.31 -8.41
CA GLN A 321 18.42 11.12 -8.27
C GLN A 321 18.73 10.19 -7.09
N ASP A 322 18.13 10.41 -5.91
CA ASP A 322 18.27 9.50 -4.76
C ASP A 322 17.88 8.05 -5.12
N TRP A 323 16.81 7.85 -5.89
CA TRP A 323 16.40 6.53 -6.33
C TRP A 323 17.44 5.88 -7.26
N VAL A 324 18.00 6.65 -8.19
CA VAL A 324 19.03 6.18 -9.11
C VAL A 324 20.32 5.85 -8.35
N ASP A 325 20.78 6.73 -7.45
CA ASP A 325 22.00 6.52 -6.66
C ASP A 325 21.90 5.25 -5.81
N ARG A 326 20.78 5.09 -5.08
CA ARG A 326 20.51 3.88 -4.30
C ARG A 326 20.45 2.62 -5.17
N PHE A 327 19.89 2.73 -6.37
CA PHE A 327 19.86 1.62 -7.31
C PHE A 327 21.27 1.25 -7.80
N LEU A 328 22.14 2.22 -8.09
CA LEU A 328 23.52 1.96 -8.52
C LEU A 328 24.32 1.27 -7.41
N ASP A 329 24.13 1.69 -6.16
CA ASP A 329 24.76 1.06 -5.00
C ASP A 329 24.29 -0.39 -4.83
N GLN A 330 22.98 -0.63 -4.93
CA GLN A 330 22.38 -1.95 -4.73
C GLN A 330 22.51 -2.87 -5.95
N ARG A 331 22.67 -2.32 -7.15
CA ARG A 331 22.65 -2.95 -8.49
C ARG A 331 21.34 -3.66 -8.85
N ALA A 332 20.52 -3.99 -7.88
CA ALA A 332 19.25 -4.68 -8.00
C ALA A 332 18.22 -3.96 -7.11
N GLY A 333 17.05 -3.62 -7.65
CA GLY A 333 16.04 -2.91 -6.87
C GLY A 333 14.75 -2.63 -7.63
N VAL A 334 13.69 -2.30 -6.88
CA VAL A 334 12.37 -1.97 -7.44
C VAL A 334 11.99 -0.55 -7.05
N LEU A 335 11.92 0.37 -8.02
CA LEU A 335 11.40 1.72 -7.78
C LEU A 335 9.89 1.65 -7.55
N VAL A 336 9.49 1.93 -6.33
CA VAL A 336 8.10 1.95 -5.88
C VAL A 336 7.70 3.41 -5.69
N GLY A 337 6.72 3.88 -6.44
CA GLY A 337 6.21 5.24 -6.29
C GLY A 337 4.83 5.37 -6.90
N PRO A 338 4.04 6.39 -6.50
CA PRO A 338 2.72 6.58 -7.07
C PRO A 338 2.78 6.76 -8.60
N PRO A 339 1.67 6.54 -9.31
CA PRO A 339 1.54 7.00 -10.69
C PRO A 339 1.91 8.48 -10.80
N GLY A 340 2.57 8.89 -11.89
CA GLY A 340 3.00 10.28 -12.07
C GLY A 340 4.28 10.68 -11.33
N ALA A 341 4.85 9.84 -10.46
CA ALA A 341 6.14 10.11 -9.78
C ALA A 341 7.36 10.14 -10.73
N GLY A 342 7.17 9.94 -12.04
CA GLY A 342 8.26 9.92 -13.02
C GLY A 342 9.17 8.69 -12.92
N LYS A 343 8.61 7.50 -12.62
CA LYS A 343 9.35 6.24 -12.56
C LYS A 343 10.07 5.90 -13.88
N THR A 344 9.41 6.17 -15.01
CA THR A 344 10.01 5.97 -16.34
C THR A 344 11.23 6.85 -16.52
N ILE A 345 11.15 8.14 -16.18
CA ILE A 345 12.29 9.07 -16.22
C ILE A 345 13.42 8.62 -15.28
N ALA A 346 13.09 8.17 -14.06
CA ALA A 346 14.09 7.62 -13.15
C ALA A 346 14.73 6.33 -13.70
N GLY A 347 13.95 5.47 -14.38
CA GLY A 347 14.46 4.27 -15.05
C GLY A 347 15.37 4.58 -16.24
N ILE A 348 15.07 5.63 -17.02
CA ILE A 348 15.94 6.15 -18.07
C ILE A 348 17.21 6.75 -17.45
N GLY A 349 17.09 7.44 -16.31
CA GLY A 349 18.24 7.93 -15.55
C GLY A 349 19.15 6.80 -15.07
N ALA A 350 18.59 5.70 -14.59
CA ALA A 350 19.33 4.50 -14.24
C ALA A 350 20.02 3.86 -15.46
N LEU A 351 19.35 3.82 -16.62
CA LEU A 351 19.95 3.37 -17.88
C LEU A 351 21.19 4.21 -18.22
N ALA A 352 21.06 5.53 -18.21
CA ALA A 352 22.16 6.44 -18.51
C ALA A 352 23.31 6.32 -17.51
N ALA A 353 23.02 6.17 -16.21
CA ALA A 353 24.04 6.05 -15.18
C ALA A 353 24.76 4.69 -15.18
N VAL A 354 24.07 3.60 -15.55
CA VAL A 354 24.70 2.28 -15.75
C VAL A 354 25.59 2.28 -16.99
N GLY A 355 25.19 2.97 -18.07
CA GLY A 355 26.00 3.12 -19.28
C GLY A 355 26.21 1.81 -20.05
N GLY A 356 25.17 0.95 -20.09
CA GLY A 356 25.22 -0.37 -20.73
C GLY A 356 24.00 -0.67 -21.59
N GLU A 357 24.14 -1.60 -22.53
CA GLU A 357 23.03 -2.09 -23.35
C GLU A 357 21.88 -2.59 -22.46
N THR A 358 20.66 -2.19 -22.79
CA THR A 358 19.52 -2.32 -21.90
C THR A 358 18.36 -3.07 -22.54
N LEU A 359 17.84 -4.06 -21.83
CA LEU A 359 16.59 -4.74 -22.16
C LEU A 359 15.46 -4.21 -21.28
N ILE A 360 14.45 -3.60 -21.90
CA ILE A 360 13.26 -3.07 -21.22
C ILE A 360 12.09 -4.01 -21.49
N LEU A 361 11.56 -4.63 -20.44
CA LEU A 361 10.42 -5.55 -20.52
C LEU A 361 9.15 -4.84 -20.05
N VAL A 362 8.13 -4.80 -20.92
CA VAL A 362 6.86 -4.09 -20.70
C VAL A 362 5.66 -5.02 -20.88
N PRO A 363 4.49 -4.74 -20.28
CA PRO A 363 3.32 -5.62 -20.42
C PRO A 363 2.57 -5.47 -21.75
N SER A 364 2.67 -4.32 -22.43
CA SER A 364 1.93 -4.07 -23.68
C SER A 364 2.79 -3.40 -24.76
N ARG A 365 2.33 -3.50 -26.02
CA ARG A 365 2.96 -2.84 -27.17
C ARG A 365 2.89 -1.32 -27.10
N GLU A 366 1.84 -0.81 -26.48
CA GLU A 366 1.66 0.63 -26.30
C GLU A 366 2.69 1.19 -25.32
N LEU A 367 2.93 0.50 -24.21
CA LEU A 367 4.01 0.88 -23.31
C LEU A 367 5.37 0.80 -23.99
N ALA A 368 5.57 -0.15 -24.91
CA ALA A 368 6.81 -0.21 -25.70
C ALA A 368 7.00 1.06 -26.54
N ARG A 369 5.93 1.51 -27.21
CA ARG A 369 5.92 2.77 -27.98
C ARG A 369 6.16 3.98 -27.08
N GLN A 370 5.49 4.06 -25.93
CA GLN A 370 5.66 5.15 -24.96
C GLN A 370 7.10 5.20 -24.45
N TRP A 371 7.69 4.06 -24.08
CA TRP A 371 9.10 3.98 -23.70
C TRP A 371 10.03 4.44 -24.82
N ARG A 372 9.76 4.07 -26.08
CA ARG A 372 10.54 4.52 -27.23
C ARG A 372 10.49 6.04 -27.40
N GLU A 373 9.30 6.63 -27.26
CA GLU A 373 9.11 8.08 -27.35
C GLU A 373 9.78 8.82 -26.20
N GLU A 374 9.64 8.31 -24.97
CA GLU A 374 10.29 8.87 -23.78
C GLU A 374 11.82 8.83 -23.91
N LEU A 375 12.41 7.68 -24.29
CA LEU A 375 13.85 7.55 -24.55
C LEU A 375 14.32 8.59 -25.57
N ARG A 376 13.68 8.67 -26.74
CA ARG A 376 14.01 9.65 -27.79
C ARG A 376 13.93 11.10 -27.33
N SER A 377 12.98 11.40 -26.45
CA SER A 377 12.75 12.78 -25.99
C SER A 377 13.68 13.19 -24.85
N THR A 378 14.21 12.22 -24.10
CA THR A 378 14.93 12.45 -22.85
C THR A 378 16.39 12.04 -22.89
N THR A 379 16.85 11.37 -23.94
CA THR A 379 18.24 10.98 -24.14
C THR A 379 18.77 11.37 -25.51
N ASP A 380 20.09 11.26 -25.67
CA ASP A 380 20.82 11.46 -26.93
C ASP A 380 20.92 10.20 -27.81
N LEU A 381 20.11 9.17 -27.53
CA LEU A 381 20.11 7.93 -28.31
C LEU A 381 19.57 8.15 -29.73
N ASP A 382 20.30 7.62 -30.72
CA ASP A 382 19.85 7.59 -32.10
C ASP A 382 18.71 6.58 -32.32
N ASP A 383 17.92 6.84 -33.35
CA ASP A 383 16.75 6.03 -33.71
C ASP A 383 17.05 4.56 -34.00
N ASP A 384 18.25 4.28 -34.50
CA ASP A 384 18.75 2.94 -34.80
C ASP A 384 19.37 2.24 -33.58
N GLN A 385 19.60 2.96 -32.48
CA GLN A 385 20.04 2.38 -31.21
C GLN A 385 18.87 1.87 -30.35
N ILE A 386 17.63 2.25 -30.69
CA ILE A 386 16.41 1.84 -30.00
C ILE A 386 15.64 0.83 -30.86
N GLY A 387 15.37 -0.36 -30.33
CA GLY A 387 14.66 -1.46 -30.99
C GLY A 387 13.36 -1.83 -30.28
N GLU A 388 12.35 -2.28 -31.02
CA GLU A 388 11.12 -2.84 -30.48
C GLU A 388 10.97 -4.34 -30.82
N TYR A 389 10.66 -5.17 -29.82
CA TYR A 389 10.56 -6.61 -29.95
C TYR A 389 9.23 -7.17 -29.40
N HIS A 390 8.22 -7.26 -30.26
CA HIS A 390 6.90 -7.79 -29.92
C HIS A 390 6.30 -8.60 -31.09
N GLY A 391 5.01 -8.97 -31.04
CA GLY A 391 4.39 -9.82 -32.07
C GLY A 391 4.31 -9.21 -33.50
N GLY A 392 4.65 -7.94 -33.67
CA GLY A 392 4.53 -7.20 -34.93
C GLY A 392 5.84 -6.56 -35.42
N GLN A 393 6.85 -6.43 -34.55
CA GLN A 393 8.17 -5.85 -34.83
C GLN A 393 9.21 -6.66 -34.09
N LYS A 394 10.37 -6.90 -34.71
CA LYS A 394 11.39 -7.83 -34.23
C LYS A 394 12.78 -7.23 -34.42
N GLU A 395 12.99 -6.07 -33.82
CA GLU A 395 14.23 -5.32 -33.93
C GLU A 395 14.96 -5.39 -32.59
N ILE A 396 16.21 -5.86 -32.62
CA ILE A 396 17.08 -5.95 -31.45
C ILE A 396 18.21 -4.96 -31.65
N GLN A 397 18.31 -3.99 -30.74
CA GLN A 397 19.28 -2.89 -30.73
C GLN A 397 19.90 -2.72 -29.33
N PRO A 398 20.93 -1.88 -29.16
CA PRO A 398 21.56 -1.64 -27.86
C PRO A 398 20.57 -1.31 -26.74
N VAL A 399 19.50 -0.58 -27.03
CA VAL A 399 18.32 -0.46 -26.15
C VAL A 399 17.15 -1.17 -26.82
N THR A 400 16.71 -2.30 -26.26
CA THR A 400 15.59 -3.07 -26.82
C THR A 400 14.40 -3.09 -25.87
N ILE A 401 13.22 -2.74 -26.39
CA ILE A 401 11.96 -2.74 -25.64
C ILE A 401 11.11 -3.93 -26.11
N ALA A 402 10.83 -4.86 -25.20
CA ALA A 402 10.14 -6.10 -25.52
C ALA A 402 8.91 -6.34 -24.65
N THR A 403 7.86 -6.95 -25.22
CA THR A 403 6.68 -7.30 -24.42
C THR A 403 6.88 -8.60 -23.64
N TYR A 404 6.40 -8.67 -22.39
CA TYR A 404 6.45 -9.88 -21.56
C TYR A 404 5.89 -11.11 -22.29
N GLN A 405 4.76 -10.96 -22.98
CA GLN A 405 4.15 -12.05 -23.75
C GLN A 405 5.11 -12.62 -24.79
N THR A 406 5.87 -11.77 -25.48
CA THR A 406 6.81 -12.19 -26.50
C THR A 406 8.05 -12.82 -25.87
N ALA A 407 8.59 -12.16 -24.84
CA ALA A 407 9.78 -12.61 -24.13
C ALA A 407 9.57 -13.96 -23.42
N GLY A 408 8.34 -14.30 -23.01
CA GLY A 408 7.99 -15.57 -22.38
C GLY A 408 7.79 -16.76 -23.33
N MET A 409 7.85 -16.59 -24.66
CA MET A 409 7.64 -17.67 -25.64
C MET A 409 8.96 -18.38 -26.00
N ASP A 410 8.99 -19.72 -26.00
CA ASP A 410 10.23 -20.52 -26.19
C ASP A 410 11.01 -20.17 -27.46
N ARG A 411 10.30 -19.94 -28.57
CA ARG A 411 10.89 -19.52 -29.85
C ARG A 411 11.63 -18.16 -29.82
N HIS A 412 11.46 -17.37 -28.76
CA HIS A 412 12.07 -16.05 -28.59
C HIS A 412 13.12 -16.04 -27.46
N ARG A 413 13.57 -17.21 -27.00
CA ARG A 413 14.65 -17.31 -26.00
C ARG A 413 15.91 -16.54 -26.42
N SER A 414 16.21 -16.55 -27.71
CA SER A 414 17.36 -15.84 -28.28
C SER A 414 17.34 -14.33 -28.04
N LEU A 415 16.22 -13.70 -27.66
CA LEU A 415 16.22 -12.28 -27.27
C LEU A 415 17.16 -12.04 -26.08
N PHE A 416 17.10 -12.93 -25.10
CA PHE A 416 17.90 -12.84 -23.89
C PHE A 416 19.38 -13.13 -24.15
N ASP A 417 19.68 -14.05 -25.07
CA ASP A 417 21.05 -14.44 -25.40
C ASP A 417 21.65 -13.63 -26.58
N SER A 418 20.86 -12.75 -27.20
CA SER A 418 21.29 -12.04 -28.43
C SER A 418 22.35 -10.98 -28.18
N ARG A 419 22.39 -10.44 -26.97
CA ARG A 419 23.25 -9.34 -26.53
C ARG A 419 23.59 -9.54 -25.06
N ARG A 420 24.71 -8.96 -24.62
CA ARG A 420 25.07 -8.91 -23.21
C ARG A 420 24.42 -7.67 -22.60
N TRP A 421 23.27 -7.87 -22.01
CA TRP A 421 22.52 -6.79 -21.37
C TRP A 421 23.20 -6.38 -20.06
N GLY A 422 23.61 -5.12 -19.95
CA GLY A 422 24.17 -4.54 -18.72
C GLY A 422 23.11 -4.11 -17.72
N LEU A 423 21.89 -3.84 -18.22
CA LEU A 423 20.70 -3.52 -17.43
C LEU A 423 19.47 -4.23 -17.98
N ILE A 424 18.64 -4.76 -17.07
CA ILE A 424 17.29 -5.21 -17.40
C ILE A 424 16.29 -4.39 -16.60
N VAL A 425 15.36 -3.74 -17.29
CA VAL A 425 14.26 -2.96 -16.69
C VAL A 425 12.96 -3.76 -16.83
N TYR A 426 12.24 -3.93 -15.72
CA TYR A 426 10.94 -4.57 -15.67
C TYR A 426 9.87 -3.53 -15.33
N ASP A 427 9.16 -3.05 -16.35
CA ASP A 427 8.08 -2.10 -16.16
C ASP A 427 6.77 -2.79 -15.74
N GLU A 428 6.07 -2.21 -14.78
CA GLU A 428 4.93 -2.84 -14.10
C GLU A 428 5.29 -4.22 -13.54
N ALA A 429 6.36 -4.30 -12.75
CA ALA A 429 6.97 -5.55 -12.27
C ALA A 429 5.99 -6.53 -11.59
N HIS A 430 4.86 -6.04 -11.07
CA HIS A 430 3.79 -6.87 -10.49
C HIS A 430 3.02 -7.73 -11.52
N HIS A 431 3.20 -7.49 -12.83
CA HIS A 431 2.60 -8.26 -13.91
C HIS A 431 3.56 -9.28 -14.55
N ILE A 432 4.80 -9.40 -14.06
CA ILE A 432 5.78 -10.30 -14.67
C ILE A 432 5.25 -11.75 -14.62
N PRO A 433 5.16 -12.45 -15.76
CA PRO A 433 4.81 -13.86 -15.79
C PRO A 433 5.95 -14.73 -15.23
N SER A 434 5.64 -15.83 -14.54
CA SER A 434 6.66 -16.75 -13.98
C SER A 434 7.67 -17.28 -15.00
N ARG A 435 7.27 -17.46 -16.27
CA ARG A 435 8.20 -17.85 -17.35
C ARG A 435 9.20 -16.77 -17.71
N VAL A 436 8.81 -15.50 -17.61
CA VAL A 436 9.73 -14.38 -17.83
C VAL A 436 10.71 -14.31 -16.68
N PHE A 437 10.23 -14.44 -15.43
CA PHE A 437 11.08 -14.52 -14.25
C PHE A 437 12.17 -15.60 -14.36
N GLN A 438 11.80 -16.81 -14.78
CA GLN A 438 12.77 -17.90 -14.97
C GLN A 438 13.85 -17.52 -15.99
N ARG A 439 13.45 -17.04 -17.16
CA ARG A 439 14.41 -16.68 -18.23
C ARG A 439 15.26 -15.48 -17.90
N SER A 440 14.69 -14.51 -17.19
CA SER A 440 15.39 -13.29 -16.85
C SER A 440 16.33 -13.47 -15.65
N ALA A 441 16.11 -14.52 -14.86
CA ALA A 441 17.04 -14.94 -13.82
C ALA A 441 18.24 -15.73 -14.35
N ASP A 442 18.08 -16.44 -15.48
CA ASP A 442 19.20 -17.06 -16.23
C ASP A 442 20.18 -16.00 -16.76
N LEU A 443 19.69 -14.77 -17.00
CA LEU A 443 20.52 -13.66 -17.46
C LEU A 443 21.48 -13.21 -16.36
N GLN A 444 22.75 -13.26 -16.68
CA GLN A 444 23.83 -12.77 -15.84
C GLN A 444 23.98 -11.24 -15.98
N SER A 445 22.88 -10.48 -16.00
CA SER A 445 22.97 -9.01 -16.01
C SER A 445 23.32 -8.50 -14.63
N LYS A 446 24.37 -7.68 -14.53
CA LYS A 446 24.81 -7.06 -13.28
C LYS A 446 23.75 -6.13 -12.67
N HIS A 447 22.89 -5.52 -13.50
CA HIS A 447 21.86 -4.60 -13.02
C HIS A 447 20.43 -5.05 -13.35
N ARG A 448 19.53 -4.99 -12.36
CA ARG A 448 18.11 -5.37 -12.47
C ARG A 448 17.20 -4.35 -11.80
N LEU A 449 16.41 -3.65 -12.60
CA LEU A 449 15.53 -2.58 -12.14
C LEU A 449 14.06 -2.94 -12.35
N GLY A 450 13.27 -2.99 -11.28
CA GLY A 450 11.81 -3.07 -11.37
C GLY A 450 11.17 -1.69 -11.24
N LEU A 451 10.10 -1.43 -11.98
CA LEU A 451 9.26 -0.24 -11.80
C LEU A 451 7.86 -0.68 -11.41
N SER A 452 7.32 -0.14 -10.31
CA SER A 452 5.97 -0.48 -9.86
C SER A 452 5.23 0.72 -9.27
N ALA A 453 3.98 0.89 -9.68
CA ALA A 453 3.07 1.90 -9.10
C ALA A 453 2.49 1.47 -7.75
N THR A 454 2.40 0.16 -7.53
CA THR A 454 1.84 -0.41 -6.31
C THR A 454 2.96 -0.74 -5.32
N PRO A 455 2.86 -0.32 -4.05
CA PRO A 455 3.64 -0.96 -3.01
C PRO A 455 3.19 -2.41 -2.99
N ILE A 456 4.13 -3.26 -3.33
CA ILE A 456 3.95 -4.69 -3.41
C ILE A 456 3.64 -5.12 -1.97
N ARG A 457 2.39 -5.50 -1.69
CA ARG A 457 1.96 -6.09 -0.40
C ARG A 457 0.75 -7.00 -0.63
N GLU A 458 0.83 -8.20 -0.05
CA GLU A 458 -0.21 -9.24 0.12
C GLU A 458 -0.42 -10.27 -1.01
N ASP A 459 0.49 -10.39 -1.98
CA ASP A 459 0.43 -11.49 -2.97
C ASP A 459 1.72 -12.35 -2.90
N ASP A 460 1.61 -13.67 -3.14
CA ASP A 460 2.76 -14.61 -3.24
C ASP A 460 3.82 -14.18 -4.28
N LYS A 461 3.45 -13.27 -5.19
CA LYS A 461 4.32 -12.69 -6.22
C LYS A 461 5.33 -11.66 -5.69
N GLU A 462 5.12 -11.15 -4.48
CA GLU A 462 6.03 -10.18 -3.85
C GLU A 462 7.39 -10.79 -3.56
N ALA A 463 7.38 -11.98 -2.95
CA ALA A 463 8.59 -12.74 -2.68
C ALA A 463 9.35 -13.03 -3.97
N GLU A 464 8.65 -13.37 -5.07
CA GLU A 464 9.28 -13.58 -6.38
C GLU A 464 9.93 -12.30 -6.92
N ILE A 465 9.25 -11.15 -6.85
CA ILE A 465 9.78 -9.87 -7.32
C ILE A 465 11.03 -9.47 -6.55
N PHE A 466 11.00 -9.54 -5.22
CA PHE A 466 12.13 -9.10 -4.42
C PHE A 466 13.32 -10.06 -4.48
N THR A 467 13.05 -11.36 -4.56
CA THR A 467 14.11 -12.38 -4.68
C THR A 467 14.82 -12.32 -6.04
N LEU A 468 14.08 -11.97 -7.11
CA LEU A 468 14.60 -12.02 -8.47
C LEU A 468 15.08 -10.68 -9.02
N ILE A 469 14.48 -9.56 -8.58
CA ILE A 469 14.82 -8.22 -9.06
C ILE A 469 15.61 -7.45 -8.02
N GLY A 470 15.14 -7.40 -6.77
CA GLY A 470 15.80 -6.68 -5.67
C GLY A 470 14.82 -5.99 -4.72
N PRO A 471 15.32 -5.37 -3.63
CA PRO A 471 14.50 -4.71 -2.62
C PRO A 471 13.81 -3.43 -3.14
N PRO A 472 12.74 -2.95 -2.46
CA PRO A 472 12.06 -1.72 -2.86
C PRO A 472 12.86 -0.45 -2.54
N ILE A 473 12.83 0.51 -3.49
CA ILE A 473 13.44 1.84 -3.41
C ILE A 473 12.31 2.88 -3.57
N GLY A 474 12.29 3.92 -2.73
CA GLY A 474 11.34 5.04 -2.89
C GLY A 474 9.98 4.93 -2.18
N THR A 475 9.89 4.19 -1.08
CA THR A 475 8.62 3.85 -0.39
C THR A 475 7.91 5.00 0.35
N ASP A 476 8.50 6.19 0.44
CA ASP A 476 7.96 7.34 1.20
C ASP A 476 7.16 8.30 0.31
N TRP A 477 5.89 7.97 0.07
CA TRP A 477 5.01 8.75 -0.80
C TRP A 477 4.67 10.13 -0.22
N GLY A 478 4.67 10.26 1.11
CA GLY A 478 4.39 11.51 1.80
C GLY A 478 5.34 12.62 1.37
N LYS A 479 6.63 12.32 1.22
CA LYS A 479 7.62 13.29 0.73
C LYS A 479 7.34 13.79 -0.69
N LEU A 480 6.79 12.93 -1.56
CA LEU A 480 6.48 13.29 -2.95
C LEU A 480 5.26 14.22 -3.03
N PHE A 481 4.27 14.01 -2.16
CA PHE A 481 3.10 14.87 -2.04
C PHE A 481 3.48 16.22 -1.40
N ASP A 482 4.20 16.20 -0.28
CA ASP A 482 4.63 17.42 0.45
C ASP A 482 5.50 18.35 -0.42
N ALA A 483 6.36 17.77 -1.26
CA ALA A 483 7.20 18.53 -2.17
C ALA A 483 6.47 18.99 -3.45
N GLY A 484 5.19 18.66 -3.62
CA GLY A 484 4.36 19.05 -4.76
C GLY A 484 4.75 18.38 -6.08
N TYR A 485 5.58 17.33 -6.04
CA TYR A 485 6.04 16.61 -7.22
C TYR A 485 4.97 15.69 -7.82
N VAL A 486 4.03 15.26 -6.98
CA VAL A 486 2.86 14.45 -7.33
C VAL A 486 1.65 15.09 -6.67
N GLN A 487 0.55 15.26 -7.42
CA GLN A 487 -0.71 15.74 -6.85
C GLN A 487 -1.38 14.62 -6.04
N GLU A 488 -1.88 14.98 -4.87
CA GLU A 488 -2.61 14.07 -3.99
C GLU A 488 -4.00 13.79 -4.60
N PRO A 489 -4.36 12.55 -4.96
CA PRO A 489 -5.70 12.27 -5.46
C PRO A 489 -6.71 12.37 -4.31
N GLU A 490 -7.83 13.07 -4.53
CA GLU A 490 -8.93 13.05 -3.56
C GLU A 490 -9.76 11.79 -3.81
N VAL A 491 -9.86 10.92 -2.81
CA VAL A 491 -10.66 9.70 -2.90
C VAL A 491 -11.86 9.82 -1.99
N GLU A 492 -13.06 9.73 -2.55
CA GLU A 492 -14.31 9.79 -1.79
C GLU A 492 -15.08 8.46 -1.95
N ILE A 493 -15.32 7.78 -0.83
CA ILE A 493 -16.11 6.57 -0.81
C ILE A 493 -17.57 6.93 -0.52
N ARG A 494 -18.46 6.47 -1.41
CA ARG A 494 -19.90 6.62 -1.28
C ARG A 494 -20.49 5.28 -0.88
N TYR A 495 -21.02 5.22 0.34
CA TYR A 495 -21.83 4.09 0.79
C TYR A 495 -23.23 4.23 0.20
N VAL A 496 -23.57 3.30 -0.69
CA VAL A 496 -24.84 3.29 -1.45
C VAL A 496 -25.82 2.34 -0.77
N GLY A 497 -26.97 2.88 -0.36
CA GLY A 497 -28.07 2.05 0.15
C GLY A 497 -28.63 1.11 -0.93
N TRP A 498 -29.35 0.08 -0.52
CA TRP A 498 -30.13 -0.72 -1.48
C TRP A 498 -31.29 0.13 -2.03
N GLU A 499 -31.62 -0.05 -3.31
CA GLU A 499 -32.74 0.66 -3.94
C GLU A 499 -34.06 0.37 -3.21
N ASP A 500 -34.32 -0.91 -2.94
CA ASP A 500 -35.50 -1.36 -2.21
C ASP A 500 -35.23 -2.64 -1.41
N ASP A 501 -36.22 -3.05 -0.62
CA ASP A 501 -36.16 -4.26 0.20
C ASP A 501 -36.11 -5.54 -0.66
N MET A 502 -36.60 -5.51 -1.91
CA MET A 502 -36.60 -6.66 -2.80
C MET A 502 -35.17 -6.99 -3.23
N ALA A 503 -34.41 -6.01 -3.71
CA ALA A 503 -33.00 -6.16 -4.07
C ALA A 503 -32.15 -6.60 -2.87
N ARG A 504 -32.42 -6.05 -1.68
CA ARG A 504 -31.73 -6.44 -0.45
C ARG A 504 -32.02 -7.89 -0.05
N ASN A 505 -33.27 -8.32 -0.16
CA ASN A 505 -33.67 -9.69 0.16
C ASN A 505 -33.13 -10.71 -0.84
N GLU A 506 -33.14 -10.38 -2.13
CA GLU A 506 -32.54 -11.20 -3.19
C GLU A 506 -31.04 -11.42 -2.90
N TRP A 507 -30.31 -10.35 -2.62
CA TRP A 507 -28.92 -10.45 -2.18
C TRP A 507 -28.73 -11.29 -0.92
N ALA A 508 -29.55 -11.08 0.12
CA ALA A 508 -29.43 -11.78 1.40
C ALA A 508 -29.68 -13.29 1.31
N SER A 509 -30.44 -13.72 0.30
CA SER A 509 -30.77 -15.13 0.02
C SER A 509 -29.83 -15.81 -0.99
N SER A 510 -28.92 -15.04 -1.58
CA SER A 510 -27.92 -15.54 -2.53
C SER A 510 -26.59 -15.86 -1.83
N ASP A 511 -25.77 -16.70 -2.46
CA ASP A 511 -24.46 -17.08 -1.94
C ASP A 511 -23.35 -16.97 -3.00
N GLY A 512 -22.11 -16.93 -2.54
CA GLY A 512 -20.92 -16.97 -3.38
C GLY A 512 -20.89 -15.88 -4.46
N ARG A 513 -20.69 -16.29 -5.72
CA ARG A 513 -20.50 -15.36 -6.86
C ARG A 513 -21.75 -14.52 -7.17
N GLU A 514 -22.93 -15.11 -7.01
CA GLU A 514 -24.21 -14.43 -7.26
C GLU A 514 -24.41 -13.29 -6.27
N ARG A 515 -24.09 -13.52 -4.99
CA ARG A 515 -24.13 -12.51 -3.94
C ARG A 515 -23.24 -11.30 -4.22
N HIS A 516 -22.02 -11.53 -4.73
CA HIS A 516 -21.14 -10.44 -5.13
C HIS A 516 -21.65 -9.68 -6.36
N MET A 517 -22.28 -10.39 -7.31
CA MET A 517 -22.87 -9.79 -8.50
C MET A 517 -24.05 -8.88 -8.14
N LEU A 518 -24.97 -9.33 -7.29
CA LEU A 518 -26.13 -8.54 -6.85
C LEU A 518 -25.74 -7.28 -6.10
N ALA A 519 -24.69 -7.34 -5.25
CA ALA A 519 -24.16 -6.15 -4.58
C ALA A 519 -23.59 -5.12 -5.58
N ALA A 520 -22.83 -5.59 -6.56
CA ALA A 520 -22.27 -4.72 -7.61
C ALA A 520 -23.35 -4.13 -8.52
N MET A 521 -24.39 -4.91 -8.84
CA MET A 521 -25.51 -4.54 -9.69
C MET A 521 -26.64 -3.82 -8.93
N ASN A 522 -26.43 -3.39 -7.69
CA ASN A 522 -27.41 -2.60 -6.95
C ASN A 522 -27.85 -1.38 -7.78
N PRO A 523 -29.12 -1.29 -8.22
CA PRO A 523 -29.55 -0.22 -9.13
C PRO A 523 -29.41 1.17 -8.53
N ALA A 524 -29.41 1.29 -7.19
CA ALA A 524 -29.12 2.53 -6.47
C ALA A 524 -27.78 3.17 -6.89
N LYS A 525 -26.79 2.37 -7.34
CA LYS A 525 -25.52 2.90 -7.84
C LYS A 525 -25.68 3.72 -9.11
N VAL A 526 -26.63 3.38 -9.98
CA VAL A 526 -26.90 4.17 -11.20
C VAL A 526 -27.36 5.59 -10.84
N PHE A 527 -28.19 5.71 -9.80
CA PHE A 527 -28.64 7.01 -9.29
C PHE A 527 -27.49 7.81 -8.69
N GLU A 528 -26.62 7.18 -7.90
CA GLU A 528 -25.45 7.87 -7.34
C GLU A 528 -24.47 8.31 -8.44
N ILE A 529 -24.20 7.48 -9.45
CA ILE A 529 -23.34 7.88 -10.59
C ILE A 529 -23.91 9.12 -11.29
N ARG A 530 -25.23 9.17 -11.53
CA ARG A 530 -25.88 10.36 -12.11
C ARG A 530 -25.70 11.60 -11.23
N ARG A 531 -25.86 11.46 -9.91
CA ARG A 531 -25.67 12.54 -8.94
C ARG A 531 -24.23 13.06 -8.96
N LEU A 532 -23.25 12.17 -9.01
CA LEU A 532 -21.83 12.52 -9.05
C LEU A 532 -21.48 13.22 -10.36
N ARG A 533 -21.96 12.72 -11.51
CA ARG A 533 -21.78 13.40 -12.80
C ARG A 533 -22.42 14.79 -12.83
N ALA A 534 -23.61 14.94 -12.23
CA ALA A 534 -24.28 16.25 -12.15
C ALA A 534 -23.53 17.25 -11.25
N ARG A 535 -22.78 16.76 -10.25
CA ARG A 535 -21.92 17.60 -9.39
C ARG A 535 -20.66 18.08 -10.12
N HIS A 536 -20.21 17.33 -11.12
CA HIS A 536 -18.98 17.58 -11.88
C HIS A 536 -19.29 17.67 -13.39
N PRO A 537 -20.12 18.63 -13.83
CA PRO A 537 -20.64 18.66 -15.20
C PRO A 537 -19.58 18.90 -16.27
N ASP A 538 -18.50 19.61 -15.92
CA ASP A 538 -17.42 19.96 -16.85
C ASP A 538 -16.32 18.89 -16.91
N SER A 539 -16.40 17.85 -16.08
CA SER A 539 -15.33 16.88 -15.92
C SER A 539 -15.50 15.65 -16.81
N LYS A 540 -14.47 15.38 -17.61
CA LYS A 540 -14.35 14.11 -18.34
C LYS A 540 -14.33 12.94 -17.36
N THR A 541 -15.29 12.03 -17.50
CA THR A 541 -15.62 11.01 -16.50
C THR A 541 -15.43 9.59 -17.02
N LEU A 542 -14.64 8.78 -16.30
CA LEU A 542 -14.55 7.34 -16.54
C LEU A 542 -15.32 6.56 -15.47
N VAL A 543 -16.17 5.63 -15.90
CA VAL A 543 -16.93 4.75 -15.00
C VAL A 543 -16.47 3.30 -15.16
N PHE A 544 -15.94 2.72 -14.09
CA PHE A 544 -15.39 1.36 -14.08
C PHE A 544 -16.38 0.34 -13.53
N VAL A 545 -16.58 -0.76 -14.25
CA VAL A 545 -17.56 -1.81 -13.92
C VAL A 545 -16.96 -3.22 -14.07
N ASP A 546 -17.35 -4.13 -13.19
CA ASP A 546 -16.85 -5.53 -13.15
C ASP A 546 -17.70 -6.48 -13.96
N TYR A 547 -18.99 -6.19 -14.06
CA TYR A 547 -19.97 -7.01 -14.73
C TYR A 547 -20.43 -6.33 -16.03
N LEU A 548 -20.54 -7.11 -17.10
CA LEU A 548 -20.95 -6.60 -18.40
C LEU A 548 -22.37 -6.04 -18.37
N ASP A 549 -23.27 -6.69 -17.65
CA ASP A 549 -24.66 -6.27 -17.57
C ASP A 549 -24.82 -4.98 -16.75
N GLN A 550 -24.05 -4.83 -15.66
CA GLN A 550 -23.92 -3.55 -14.95
C GLN A 550 -23.44 -2.43 -15.88
N GLY A 551 -22.43 -2.71 -16.71
CA GLY A 551 -21.90 -1.75 -17.67
C GLY A 551 -22.92 -1.30 -18.71
N LYS A 552 -23.69 -2.26 -19.27
CA LYS A 552 -24.79 -1.96 -20.20
C LYS A 552 -25.88 -1.12 -19.54
N GLU A 553 -26.24 -1.45 -18.30
CA GLU A 553 -27.28 -0.74 -17.55
C GLU A 553 -26.87 0.71 -17.27
N ILE A 554 -25.67 0.92 -16.73
CA ILE A 554 -25.13 2.27 -16.48
C ILE A 554 -25.02 3.06 -17.78
N ALA A 555 -24.49 2.46 -18.84
CA ALA A 555 -24.34 3.12 -20.13
C ALA A 555 -25.68 3.53 -20.75
N SER A 556 -26.67 2.65 -20.69
CA SER A 556 -28.04 2.94 -21.14
C SER A 556 -28.71 4.02 -20.28
N ALA A 557 -28.46 4.01 -18.97
CA ALA A 557 -29.05 4.97 -18.04
C ALA A 557 -28.44 6.38 -18.18
N LEU A 558 -27.18 6.47 -18.57
CA LEU A 558 -26.48 7.74 -18.78
C LEU A 558 -26.50 8.22 -20.23
N ASP A 559 -26.92 7.37 -21.17
CA ASP A 559 -26.83 7.57 -22.63
C ASP A 559 -25.38 7.82 -23.08
N VAL A 560 -24.47 6.96 -22.63
CA VAL A 560 -23.02 7.06 -22.89
C VAL A 560 -22.46 5.76 -23.50
N PRO A 561 -21.29 5.81 -24.17
CA PRO A 561 -20.71 4.59 -24.72
C PRO A 561 -20.22 3.62 -23.64
N PHE A 562 -20.31 2.32 -23.95
CA PHE A 562 -19.75 1.24 -23.14
C PHE A 562 -18.67 0.50 -23.91
N VAL A 563 -17.50 0.34 -23.29
CA VAL A 563 -16.36 -0.39 -23.84
C VAL A 563 -16.14 -1.66 -23.02
N SER A 564 -16.37 -2.80 -23.66
CA SER A 564 -16.21 -4.15 -23.08
C SER A 564 -15.31 -5.06 -23.92
N GLY A 565 -14.90 -6.21 -23.39
CA GLY A 565 -13.96 -7.13 -24.06
C GLY A 565 -14.45 -7.60 -25.44
N GLU A 566 -15.76 -7.52 -25.64
CA GLU A 566 -16.45 -7.86 -26.89
C GLU A 566 -16.44 -6.70 -27.91
N THR A 567 -16.02 -5.51 -27.49
CA THR A 567 -15.94 -4.31 -28.34
C THR A 567 -14.81 -4.46 -29.35
N ARG A 568 -15.16 -4.43 -30.64
CA ARG A 568 -14.19 -4.55 -31.73
C ARG A 568 -13.11 -3.45 -31.64
N HIS A 569 -11.87 -3.82 -31.94
CA HIS A 569 -10.69 -2.95 -31.83
C HIS A 569 -10.89 -1.55 -32.40
N HIS A 570 -11.29 -1.44 -33.68
CA HIS A 570 -11.51 -0.15 -34.36
C HIS A 570 -12.56 0.72 -33.67
N ARG A 571 -13.60 0.10 -33.08
CA ARG A 571 -14.68 0.83 -32.42
C ARG A 571 -14.25 1.31 -31.03
N ARG A 572 -13.44 0.49 -30.34
CA ARG A 572 -12.80 0.86 -29.08
C ARG A 572 -11.83 2.05 -29.28
N GLU A 573 -10.97 2.00 -30.30
CA GLU A 573 -10.08 3.11 -30.64
C GLU A 573 -10.86 4.40 -30.91
N ALA A 574 -11.92 4.32 -31.72
CA ALA A 574 -12.77 5.48 -32.00
C ALA A 574 -13.41 6.07 -30.74
N TYR A 575 -13.86 5.24 -29.78
CA TYR A 575 -14.41 5.75 -28.51
C TYR A 575 -13.34 6.42 -27.64
N PHE A 576 -12.13 5.87 -27.60
CA PHE A 576 -11.04 6.50 -26.85
C PHE A 576 -10.56 7.80 -27.48
N GLU A 577 -10.47 7.87 -28.81
CA GLU A 577 -10.13 9.09 -29.54
C GLU A 577 -11.18 10.19 -29.31
N ALA A 578 -12.47 9.86 -29.48
CA ALA A 578 -13.57 10.80 -29.20
C ALA A 578 -13.56 11.30 -27.75
N PHE A 579 -13.18 10.47 -26.78
CA PHE A 579 -13.03 10.88 -25.39
C PHE A 579 -11.81 11.80 -25.17
N ARG A 580 -10.66 11.51 -25.82
CA ARG A 580 -9.47 12.37 -25.78
C ARG A 580 -9.77 13.75 -26.35
N ASP A 581 -10.47 13.81 -27.48
CA ASP A 581 -10.82 15.05 -28.17
C ASP A 581 -11.93 15.84 -27.44
N GLY A 582 -12.73 15.17 -26.62
CA GLY A 582 -13.81 15.78 -25.83
C GLY A 582 -15.19 15.70 -26.48
N ASP A 583 -15.33 15.00 -27.61
CA ASP A 583 -16.62 14.67 -28.22
C ASP A 583 -17.46 13.73 -27.33
N VAL A 584 -16.80 12.95 -26.49
CA VAL A 584 -17.41 12.10 -25.46
C VAL A 584 -16.85 12.48 -24.10
N GLU A 585 -17.70 13.01 -23.23
CA GLU A 585 -17.30 13.43 -21.87
C GLU A 585 -17.39 12.29 -20.84
N THR A 586 -18.09 11.20 -21.14
CA THR A 586 -18.29 10.10 -20.19
C THR A 586 -18.21 8.75 -20.88
N LEU A 587 -17.44 7.83 -20.31
CA LEU A 587 -17.22 6.49 -20.88
C LEU A 587 -17.31 5.42 -19.80
N VAL A 588 -18.10 4.37 -20.05
CA VAL A 588 -18.20 3.20 -19.16
C VAL A 588 -17.26 2.11 -19.67
N ILE A 589 -16.46 1.52 -18.78
CA ILE A 589 -15.40 0.57 -19.15
C ILE A 589 -15.45 -0.67 -18.26
N SER A 590 -15.43 -1.86 -18.88
CA SER A 590 -15.33 -3.14 -18.17
C SER A 590 -13.88 -3.59 -17.94
N ARG A 591 -13.69 -4.80 -17.39
CA ARG A 591 -12.38 -5.49 -17.13
C ARG A 591 -11.33 -5.50 -18.26
N ILE A 592 -11.59 -4.98 -19.45
CA ILE A 592 -10.53 -4.83 -20.46
C ILE A 592 -9.50 -3.76 -20.09
N GLY A 593 -9.80 -2.85 -19.15
CA GLY A 593 -8.85 -1.84 -18.67
C GLY A 593 -7.67 -2.40 -17.85
N ASP A 594 -7.77 -3.68 -17.46
CA ASP A 594 -6.81 -4.34 -16.58
C ASP A 594 -5.62 -4.96 -17.35
N GLU A 595 -5.79 -5.26 -18.64
CA GLU A 595 -4.80 -5.94 -19.49
C GLU A 595 -4.32 -5.05 -20.63
N GLY A 596 -3.44 -4.10 -20.30
CA GLY A 596 -2.58 -3.42 -21.28
C GLY A 596 -3.28 -2.49 -22.29
N ILE A 597 -4.50 -2.04 -21.99
CA ILE A 597 -5.25 -1.07 -22.80
C ILE A 597 -5.03 0.36 -22.29
N ASP A 598 -4.74 1.27 -23.22
CA ASP A 598 -4.54 2.69 -22.97
C ASP A 598 -5.87 3.39 -22.66
N LEU A 599 -5.99 3.95 -21.45
CA LEU A 599 -7.17 4.67 -21.00
C LEU A 599 -6.93 6.18 -21.18
N PRO A 600 -7.89 6.91 -21.77
CA PRO A 600 -7.74 8.34 -21.97
C PRO A 600 -7.92 9.14 -20.67
N ASN A 601 -7.39 10.37 -20.66
CA ASN A 601 -7.30 11.22 -19.47
C ASN A 601 -8.67 11.66 -18.96
N ALA A 602 -8.92 11.46 -17.67
CA ALA A 602 -10.17 11.86 -17.04
C ALA A 602 -9.90 12.74 -15.81
N GLU A 603 -10.79 13.69 -15.57
CA GLU A 603 -10.79 14.54 -14.37
C GLU A 603 -11.54 13.85 -13.21
N LEU A 604 -12.50 12.99 -13.56
CA LEU A 604 -13.33 12.23 -12.64
C LEU A 604 -13.25 10.73 -12.94
N ALA A 605 -12.98 9.92 -11.93
CA ALA A 605 -13.08 8.47 -12.02
C ALA A 605 -14.14 7.96 -11.04
N ILE A 606 -15.04 7.09 -11.51
CA ILE A 606 -16.07 6.45 -10.67
C ILE A 606 -15.90 4.93 -10.75
N VAL A 607 -15.51 4.32 -9.65
CA VAL A 607 -15.44 2.86 -9.50
C VAL A 607 -16.78 2.36 -9.00
N ALA A 608 -17.62 1.90 -9.93
CA ALA A 608 -18.99 1.48 -9.65
C ALA A 608 -19.09 0.05 -9.07
N SER A 609 -18.09 -0.79 -9.31
CA SER A 609 -17.96 -2.12 -8.71
C SER A 609 -16.52 -2.58 -8.83
N GLY A 610 -16.20 -3.77 -8.30
CA GLY A 610 -14.91 -4.43 -8.49
C GLY A 610 -13.76 -3.62 -7.90
N LEU A 611 -13.43 -3.87 -6.64
CA LEU A 611 -12.42 -3.09 -5.94
C LEU A 611 -11.05 -3.81 -5.83
N GLY A 612 -10.93 -5.05 -6.32
CA GLY A 612 -9.74 -5.91 -6.20
C GLY A 612 -8.44 -5.42 -6.86
N GLY A 613 -7.31 -6.12 -6.62
CA GLY A 613 -5.94 -5.68 -6.96
C GLY A 613 -5.66 -5.25 -8.42
N SER A 614 -6.38 -5.82 -9.38
CA SER A 614 -6.36 -5.45 -10.80
C SER A 614 -6.90 -4.04 -11.08
N ARG A 615 -7.94 -3.66 -10.34
CA ARG A 615 -8.69 -2.40 -10.46
C ARG A 615 -7.94 -1.21 -9.89
N ARG A 616 -7.09 -1.50 -8.90
CA ARG A 616 -6.11 -0.58 -8.32
C ARG A 616 -5.21 -0.01 -9.41
N GLN A 617 -4.78 -0.84 -10.37
CA GLN A 617 -3.97 -0.44 -11.52
C GLN A 617 -4.80 0.32 -12.57
N GLY A 618 -6.02 -0.12 -12.91
CA GLY A 618 -6.88 0.56 -13.90
C GLY A 618 -7.35 1.96 -13.49
N SER A 619 -7.77 2.14 -12.22
CA SER A 619 -8.12 3.45 -11.65
C SER A 619 -6.89 4.37 -11.49
N GLN A 620 -5.74 3.81 -11.10
CA GLN A 620 -4.46 4.52 -11.08
C GLN A 620 -3.93 4.85 -12.48
N ARG A 621 -4.29 4.05 -13.50
CA ARG A 621 -4.02 4.28 -14.93
C ARG A 621 -4.90 5.36 -15.53
N ALA A 622 -6.18 5.42 -15.16
CA ALA A 622 -7.00 6.60 -15.42
C ALA A 622 -6.41 7.85 -14.75
N GLY A 623 -5.81 7.67 -13.56
CA GLY A 623 -4.99 8.67 -12.89
C GLY A 623 -3.58 8.87 -13.45
N ARG A 624 -3.09 8.06 -14.43
CA ARG A 624 -1.75 8.24 -15.03
C ARG A 624 -1.64 9.52 -15.84
N THR A 625 -2.77 10.16 -16.15
CA THR A 625 -2.77 11.37 -16.95
C THR A 625 -3.44 12.55 -16.27
N MET A 626 -3.18 12.68 -14.98
CA MET A 626 -3.51 13.86 -14.20
C MET A 626 -2.50 14.97 -14.55
N ARG A 627 -2.98 16.04 -15.19
CA ARG A 627 -2.19 17.21 -15.56
C ARG A 627 -1.63 17.94 -14.33
N PRO A 628 -0.59 18.77 -14.51
CA PRO A 628 0.02 19.62 -13.47
C PRO A 628 -0.86 20.78 -12.96
N ALA A 629 -2.19 20.78 -13.16
CA ALA A 629 -3.04 21.95 -12.88
C ALA A 629 -4.45 21.67 -12.30
N GLY A 630 -4.75 20.46 -11.83
CA GLY A 630 -6.03 20.19 -11.15
C GLY A 630 -6.02 18.88 -10.36
N SER A 631 -6.68 18.85 -9.20
CA SER A 631 -6.86 17.65 -8.36
C SER A 631 -7.84 16.70 -9.04
N ALA A 632 -7.45 15.44 -9.25
CA ALA A 632 -8.38 14.43 -9.75
C ALA A 632 -9.16 13.81 -8.60
N LEU A 633 -10.44 13.59 -8.85
CA LEU A 633 -11.38 13.07 -7.88
C LEU A 633 -11.77 11.64 -8.24
N VAL A 634 -11.64 10.72 -7.28
CA VAL A 634 -11.99 9.31 -7.45
C VAL A 634 -13.14 8.97 -6.52
N TYR A 635 -14.26 8.59 -7.09
CA TYR A 635 -15.40 8.03 -6.36
C TYR A 635 -15.36 6.52 -6.35
N VAL A 636 -15.54 5.93 -5.17
CA VAL A 636 -15.71 4.48 -5.00
C VAL A 636 -17.11 4.22 -4.45
N LEU A 637 -17.90 3.42 -5.17
CA LEU A 637 -19.27 3.09 -4.77
C LEU A 637 -19.32 1.71 -4.10
N ALA A 638 -19.67 1.68 -2.82
CA ALA A 638 -19.82 0.45 -2.05
C ALA A 638 -21.28 0.25 -1.62
N THR A 639 -21.89 -0.88 -1.99
CA THR A 639 -23.24 -1.20 -1.52
C THR A 639 -23.22 -1.57 -0.04
N ARG A 640 -24.10 -0.94 0.74
CA ARG A 640 -24.14 -1.10 2.19
C ARG A 640 -24.49 -2.52 2.65
N GLY A 641 -23.82 -2.96 3.71
CA GLY A 641 -23.96 -4.26 4.34
C GLY A 641 -23.40 -5.41 3.49
N THR A 642 -22.55 -5.12 2.50
CA THR A 642 -22.01 -6.13 1.58
C THR A 642 -20.49 -6.19 1.65
N SER A 643 -19.90 -7.23 1.04
CA SER A 643 -18.45 -7.36 0.90
C SER A 643 -17.78 -6.19 0.19
N GLU A 644 -18.53 -5.38 -0.58
CA GLU A 644 -17.98 -4.16 -1.20
C GLU A 644 -17.71 -3.07 -0.16
N GLU A 645 -18.53 -2.96 0.89
CA GLU A 645 -18.31 -2.04 2.01
C GLU A 645 -17.06 -2.43 2.79
N ASP A 646 -16.93 -3.72 3.15
CA ASP A 646 -15.73 -4.23 3.83
C ASP A 646 -14.47 -3.99 2.98
N PHE A 647 -14.58 -4.13 1.66
CA PHE A 647 -13.47 -3.89 0.76
C PHE A 647 -13.12 -2.39 0.71
N ALA A 648 -14.12 -1.52 0.55
CA ALA A 648 -13.93 -0.07 0.49
C ALA A 648 -13.24 0.45 1.75
N GLN A 649 -13.60 -0.08 2.92
CA GLN A 649 -12.94 0.21 4.20
C GLN A 649 -11.47 -0.24 4.21
N ARG A 650 -11.15 -1.46 3.77
CA ARG A 650 -9.75 -1.91 3.62
C ARG A 650 -8.97 -1.05 2.63
N GLN A 651 -9.61 -0.60 1.55
CA GLN A 651 -9.00 0.30 0.59
C GLN A 651 -8.71 1.69 1.19
N MET A 652 -9.58 2.21 2.07
CA MET A 652 -9.29 3.43 2.83
C MET A 652 -8.03 3.28 3.66
N GLN A 653 -7.96 2.22 4.47
CA GLN A 653 -6.80 1.94 5.31
C GLN A 653 -5.51 1.89 4.49
N HIS A 654 -5.57 1.28 3.29
CA HIS A 654 -4.44 1.21 2.38
C HIS A 654 -4.03 2.57 1.77
N LEU A 655 -4.98 3.45 1.44
CA LEU A 655 -4.71 4.77 0.84
C LEU A 655 -4.31 5.80 1.90
N ALA A 656 -5.01 5.84 3.03
CA ALA A 656 -4.69 6.67 4.18
C ALA A 656 -3.30 6.33 4.75
N GLY A 657 -2.91 5.05 4.76
CA GLY A 657 -1.56 4.60 5.10
C GLY A 657 -0.45 5.14 4.21
N LYS A 658 -0.78 5.69 3.04
CA LYS A 658 0.19 6.33 2.12
C LYS A 658 0.14 7.85 2.16
N GLY A 659 -0.62 8.41 3.10
CA GLY A 659 -0.80 9.85 3.22
C GLY A 659 -1.74 10.44 2.19
N ILE A 660 -2.64 9.65 1.59
CA ILE A 660 -3.71 10.15 0.69
C ILE A 660 -4.93 10.55 1.52
N GLN A 661 -5.52 11.71 1.23
CA GLN A 661 -6.77 12.21 1.79
C GLN A 661 -7.95 11.40 1.25
N VAL A 662 -8.61 10.72 2.17
CA VAL A 662 -9.81 9.92 1.89
C VAL A 662 -10.98 10.47 2.69
N ARG A 663 -12.13 10.66 2.04
CA ARG A 663 -13.38 11.11 2.65
C ARG A 663 -14.44 10.01 2.57
N GLU A 664 -15.18 9.79 3.67
CA GLU A 664 -16.37 8.95 3.65
C GLU A 664 -17.63 9.81 3.57
N VAL A 665 -18.60 9.41 2.75
CA VAL A 665 -19.94 10.00 2.81
C VAL A 665 -21.02 8.96 2.52
N ASN A 666 -22.09 9.01 3.30
CA ASN A 666 -23.30 8.24 3.08
C ASN A 666 -24.14 8.89 1.97
N SER A 667 -24.50 8.11 0.94
CA SER A 667 -25.34 8.61 -0.16
C SER A 667 -26.70 9.16 0.31
N SER A 668 -27.20 8.68 1.46
CA SER A 668 -28.48 9.06 2.08
C SER A 668 -28.46 10.37 2.88
N GLU A 669 -27.30 11.01 3.08
CA GLU A 669 -27.23 12.30 3.76
C GLU A 669 -27.28 13.46 2.73
N PRO A 670 -28.19 14.44 2.89
CA PRO A 670 -28.10 15.68 2.15
C PRO A 670 -26.84 16.42 2.62
N THR A 671 -25.94 16.73 1.69
CA THR A 671 -24.85 17.67 1.94
C THR A 671 -25.46 19.03 2.28
N ASP A 672 -25.10 19.55 3.45
CA ASP A 672 -25.57 20.84 3.96
C ASP A 672 -25.48 21.97 2.94
N GLY A 673 -26.44 22.89 3.05
CA GLY A 673 -26.78 23.88 2.05
C GLY A 673 -25.65 24.82 1.65
N GLY A 674 -25.33 24.79 0.36
CA GLY A 674 -24.83 25.98 -0.33
C GLY A 674 -25.90 27.06 -0.23
N SER A 675 -25.64 28.06 0.62
CA SER A 675 -26.46 29.25 0.73
C SER A 675 -26.50 29.93 -0.64
N ALA A 676 -27.69 29.97 -1.23
CA ALA A 676 -27.97 30.90 -2.31
C ALA A 676 -28.06 32.32 -1.72
N GLU A 677 -27.02 33.11 -1.95
CA GLU A 677 -27.11 34.56 -2.23
C GLU A 677 -26.11 34.95 -3.32
#